data_AF-A0A7J6HVW5-F1
#
_entry.id   AF-A0A7J6HVW5-F1
#
_cell.length_a   1.000
_cell.length_b   1.000
_cell.length_c   1.000
_cell.angle_alpha   90.00
_cell.angle_beta   90.00
_cell.angle_gamma   90.00
#
_symmetry.space_group_name_H-M   'P 1'
#
loop_
_entity.id
_entity.type
_entity.pdbx_description
1 polymer ?
#
loop_
_entity_poly.entity_id
_entity_poly.type
_entity_poly.pdbx_seq_one_letter_code
_entity_poly.pdbx_strand_id
1 'polypeptide(L)'
;MGKSKVLIVGGTGYLGKRLVKASLEEGHETYVVHRPETNVDIERVQMLLSFKEKGATLVSASFNDHQSLINAVKLVDVVICAISGVHVRSHHILLQLKLVDAIKQAGNVKRFLPSEFGTDPARMKNNAMGAERVVFDDKMEVRKAIEEANIPFTYISANCCAGYFLGGLGQPAIYVDEDDIAKYTIKTIDDPRTMNKTVYLRPPKNILSQREIVQVWENLIGKELHKSSISKQEFLANLKNLDYAWQVGMGHYYNAFFEGCLTNFEIGDEGVEATQLYPEIKYKEMGKSKVLIVGGTGYLGKRLVKASLEEGHETNVVHRPEANVDIERVQMLLSFKEKGAMLVSASFNDHQSLVNAVKLVDVVICAISGVHVRSHHILLQLKLRFLPSEFGFDVARMKNITMGAERVVYDDKMEVRKAIEEANIPFTYISANCCAGYFLGAIYIDEDDIAKYTIKTIDDPRTMNKTVYLRPPKNILSQREIVQVWENLIGKELHKSSISKQEFLANLKDLDYAWQVGMGHYYNAFFEGCLTNFEIGDEGVEATQLYPEIKYMGKSKVLIVGGTGYLGKRLVNASLEEGHETYVVHRPETNVDIERVQMLLSFKEKGATLVSASFNDHQSLVNAVKLVDVVICAISGVHVRSHHILLQLKLVDAIKQARNVKRFLPSEFGTDPARMKNNAMGAERVVFDDKMEVRKAIEEANIPFTYISANCCAGYFLGAIYVDEDDIAKYTIKTIDDPRTMNKTVYHLDYAWQVGMGHYYNVFFEGCLTNFEIGDEGVEATQLYPEIKYVSVYVYMKRYL
;
A
#
# COMPACT_ATOMS: atom_id res chain seq x y z
N MET A 1 -44.05 -24.09 -3.32
CA MET A 1 -44.84 -22.87 -3.61
C MET A 1 -44.06 -22.06 -4.63
N GLY A 2 -44.73 -21.43 -5.60
CA GLY A 2 -44.06 -20.54 -6.56
C GLY A 2 -43.48 -19.30 -5.86
N LYS A 3 -42.51 -18.66 -6.50
CA LYS A 3 -41.93 -17.38 -6.03
C LYS A 3 -42.98 -16.26 -6.14
N SER A 4 -42.97 -15.33 -5.18
CA SER A 4 -43.90 -14.19 -5.16
C SER A 4 -43.69 -13.24 -6.34
N LYS A 5 -44.78 -12.61 -6.80
CA LYS A 5 -44.74 -11.50 -7.76
C LYS A 5 -44.43 -10.21 -7.04
N VAL A 6 -43.44 -9.44 -7.51
CA VAL A 6 -42.91 -8.28 -6.78
C VAL A 6 -43.02 -7.02 -7.61
N LEU A 7 -43.76 -6.01 -7.14
CA LEU A 7 -43.80 -4.68 -7.75
C LEU A 7 -42.77 -3.76 -7.06
N ILE A 8 -41.86 -3.20 -7.85
CA ILE A 8 -40.85 -2.25 -7.37
C ILE A 8 -41.18 -0.85 -7.87
N VAL A 9 -41.58 0.02 -6.94
CA VAL A 9 -41.83 1.45 -7.17
C VAL A 9 -40.53 2.23 -6.96
N GLY A 10 -40.13 3.05 -7.94
CA GLY A 10 -38.83 3.74 -7.90
C GLY A 10 -37.65 2.87 -8.35
N GLY A 11 -37.91 1.84 -9.18
CA GLY A 11 -36.90 0.87 -9.63
C GLY A 11 -35.71 1.44 -10.43
N THR A 12 -35.77 2.67 -10.92
CA THR A 12 -34.62 3.34 -11.57
C THR A 12 -33.80 4.21 -10.62
N GLY A 13 -34.22 4.32 -9.35
CA GLY A 13 -33.50 5.08 -8.32
C GLY A 13 -32.23 4.38 -7.85
N TYR A 14 -31.45 5.08 -7.02
CA TYR A 14 -30.15 4.62 -6.53
C TYR A 14 -30.20 3.19 -5.95
N LEU A 15 -31.10 2.93 -5.01
CA LEU A 15 -31.30 1.59 -4.45
C LEU A 15 -32.28 0.75 -5.28
N GLY A 16 -33.30 1.39 -5.88
CA GLY A 16 -34.32 0.71 -6.68
C GLY A 16 -33.75 -0.21 -7.75
N LYS A 17 -32.71 0.23 -8.47
CA LYS A 17 -32.09 -0.58 -9.53
C LYS A 17 -31.46 -1.88 -9.02
N ARG A 18 -30.98 -1.87 -7.77
CA ARG A 18 -30.36 -3.02 -7.12
C ARG A 18 -31.42 -3.98 -6.59
N LEU A 19 -32.54 -3.45 -6.09
CA LEU A 19 -33.71 -4.25 -5.72
C LEU A 19 -34.30 -4.99 -6.92
N VAL A 20 -34.39 -4.35 -8.10
CA VAL A 20 -34.83 -5.01 -9.33
C VAL A 20 -33.89 -6.17 -9.69
N LYS A 21 -32.59 -5.91 -9.69
CA LYS A 21 -31.57 -6.94 -9.95
C LYS A 21 -31.69 -8.11 -8.97
N ALA A 22 -31.70 -7.85 -7.66
CA ALA A 22 -31.79 -8.89 -6.64
C ALA A 22 -33.10 -9.69 -6.72
N SER A 23 -34.23 -9.04 -7.05
CA SER A 23 -35.53 -9.70 -7.22
C SER A 23 -35.49 -10.70 -8.39
N LEU A 24 -34.92 -10.30 -9.52
CA LEU A 24 -34.74 -11.17 -10.70
C LEU A 24 -33.78 -12.34 -10.40
N GLU A 25 -32.65 -12.07 -9.74
CA GLU A 25 -31.66 -13.08 -9.37
C GLU A 25 -32.20 -14.16 -8.41
N GLU A 26 -33.10 -13.77 -7.51
CA GLU A 26 -33.81 -14.70 -6.61
C GLU A 26 -34.99 -15.42 -7.27
N GLY A 27 -35.23 -15.17 -8.56
CA GLY A 27 -36.22 -15.84 -9.38
C GLY A 27 -37.66 -15.37 -9.16
N HIS A 28 -37.87 -14.15 -8.66
CA HIS A 28 -39.20 -13.57 -8.53
C HIS A 28 -39.73 -13.03 -9.86
N GLU A 29 -41.04 -13.04 -10.04
CA GLU A 29 -41.68 -12.36 -11.17
C GLU A 29 -41.67 -10.85 -10.86
N THR A 30 -40.69 -10.13 -11.41
CA THR A 30 -40.42 -8.73 -11.06
C THR A 30 -41.16 -7.77 -11.98
N TYR A 31 -41.97 -6.89 -11.38
CA TYR A 31 -42.68 -5.80 -12.03
C TYR A 31 -42.03 -4.47 -11.63
N VAL A 32 -41.75 -3.60 -12.60
CA VAL A 32 -41.07 -2.31 -12.36
C VAL A 32 -41.94 -1.16 -12.83
N VAL A 33 -42.24 -0.23 -11.92
CA VAL A 33 -43.05 0.95 -12.27
C VAL A 33 -42.24 1.93 -13.11
N HIS A 34 -42.79 2.32 -14.26
CA HIS A 34 -42.37 3.50 -15.01
C HIS A 34 -43.50 4.54 -15.06
N ARG A 35 -43.13 5.83 -14.98
CA ARG A 35 -44.08 6.95 -14.95
C ARG A 35 -44.22 7.57 -16.35
N PRO A 36 -45.44 7.63 -16.93
CA PRO A 36 -45.69 8.24 -18.24
C PRO A 36 -45.27 9.71 -18.35
N GLU A 37 -45.43 10.46 -17.26
CA GLU A 37 -45.20 11.91 -17.20
C GLU A 37 -43.72 12.33 -17.05
N THR A 38 -42.80 11.37 -16.98
CA THR A 38 -41.37 11.69 -16.87
C THR A 38 -40.84 12.14 -18.23
N ASN A 39 -40.28 13.36 -18.32
CA ASN A 39 -39.48 13.78 -19.48
C ASN A 39 -38.42 12.71 -19.79
N VAL A 40 -38.19 12.47 -21.08
CA VAL A 40 -37.35 11.38 -21.60
C VAL A 40 -35.89 11.56 -21.15
N ASP A 41 -35.56 11.01 -19.99
CA ASP A 41 -34.20 10.80 -19.51
C ASP A 41 -33.68 9.49 -20.14
N ILE A 42 -32.76 9.63 -21.10
CA ILE A 42 -32.22 8.53 -21.90
C ILE A 42 -31.64 7.42 -21.01
N GLU A 43 -30.95 7.77 -19.92
CA GLU A 43 -30.33 6.79 -19.02
C GLU A 43 -31.39 5.96 -18.29
N ARG A 44 -32.48 6.60 -17.83
CA ARG A 44 -33.59 5.90 -17.16
C ARG A 44 -34.35 4.99 -18.11
N VAL A 45 -34.55 5.41 -19.35
CA VAL A 45 -35.21 4.59 -20.38
C VAL A 45 -34.34 3.38 -20.73
N GLN A 46 -33.05 3.57 -20.97
CA GLN A 46 -32.11 2.48 -21.21
C GLN A 46 -32.09 1.48 -20.04
N MET A 47 -32.12 1.97 -18.81
CA MET A 47 -32.17 1.11 -17.63
C MET A 47 -33.46 0.26 -17.58
N LEU A 48 -34.62 0.87 -17.82
CA LEU A 48 -35.90 0.14 -17.87
C LEU A 48 -35.92 -0.92 -18.98
N LEU A 49 -35.37 -0.60 -20.16
CA LEU A 49 -35.22 -1.57 -21.25
C LEU A 49 -34.31 -2.73 -20.84
N SER A 50 -33.18 -2.44 -20.18
CA SER A 50 -32.27 -3.48 -19.69
C SER A 50 -32.91 -4.41 -18.65
N PHE A 51 -33.82 -3.89 -17.82
CA PHE A 51 -34.59 -4.73 -16.89
C PHE A 51 -35.58 -5.61 -17.64
N LYS A 52 -36.25 -5.07 -18.65
CA LYS A 52 -37.17 -5.83 -19.49
C LYS A 52 -36.47 -6.97 -20.22
N GLU A 53 -35.28 -6.72 -20.78
CA GLU A 53 -34.43 -7.74 -21.40
C GLU A 53 -34.03 -8.85 -20.42
N LYS A 54 -33.84 -8.51 -19.14
CA LYS A 54 -33.54 -9.46 -18.06
C LYS A 54 -34.77 -10.16 -17.47
N GLY A 55 -35.95 -9.95 -18.05
CA GLY A 55 -37.18 -10.64 -17.68
C GLY A 55 -38.13 -9.84 -16.75
N ALA A 56 -37.85 -8.57 -16.46
CA ALA A 56 -38.79 -7.74 -15.71
C ALA A 56 -39.97 -7.29 -16.57
N THR A 57 -41.15 -7.18 -15.96
CA THR A 57 -42.33 -6.59 -16.59
C THR A 57 -42.44 -5.11 -16.25
N LEU A 58 -42.44 -4.24 -17.25
CA LEU A 58 -42.62 -2.80 -17.03
C LEU A 58 -44.11 -2.49 -16.88
N VAL A 59 -44.47 -1.75 -15.82
CA VAL A 59 -45.85 -1.34 -15.53
C VAL A 59 -45.95 0.18 -15.51
N SER A 60 -46.89 0.71 -16.28
CA SER A 60 -47.18 2.14 -16.30
C SER A 60 -48.05 2.52 -15.10
N ALA A 61 -47.52 3.30 -14.15
CA ALA A 61 -48.30 3.83 -13.04
C ALA A 61 -47.73 5.16 -12.51
N SER A 62 -48.59 6.01 -11.95
CA SER A 62 -48.23 7.33 -11.43
C SER A 62 -48.88 7.62 -10.09
N PHE A 63 -48.18 8.33 -9.20
CA PHE A 63 -48.75 8.88 -7.97
C PHE A 63 -49.80 9.98 -8.21
N ASN A 64 -49.92 10.49 -9.44
CA ASN A 64 -50.97 11.42 -9.84
C ASN A 64 -52.21 10.72 -10.41
N ASP A 65 -52.14 9.40 -10.64
CA ASP A 65 -53.23 8.57 -11.13
C ASP A 65 -53.43 7.39 -10.18
N HIS A 66 -54.34 7.56 -9.21
CA HIS A 66 -54.63 6.55 -8.19
C HIS A 66 -55.12 5.22 -8.79
N GLN A 67 -55.89 5.27 -9.88
CA GLN A 67 -56.41 4.07 -10.51
C GLN A 67 -55.27 3.27 -11.17
N SER A 68 -54.28 3.94 -11.76
CA SER A 68 -53.08 3.27 -12.29
C SER A 68 -52.28 2.55 -11.20
N LEU A 69 -52.18 3.12 -9.99
CA LEU A 69 -51.52 2.47 -8.85
C LEU A 69 -52.29 1.21 -8.43
N ILE A 70 -53.61 1.29 -8.28
CA ILE A 70 -54.44 0.13 -7.93
C ILE A 70 -54.26 -0.99 -8.98
N ASN A 71 -54.30 -0.63 -10.26
CA ASN A 71 -54.15 -1.58 -11.36
C ASN A 71 -52.78 -2.27 -11.33
N ALA A 72 -51.70 -1.52 -11.05
CA ALA A 72 -50.36 -2.08 -10.91
C ALA A 72 -50.25 -3.00 -9.69
N VAL A 73 -50.81 -2.59 -8.55
CA VAL A 73 -50.75 -3.38 -7.31
C VAL A 73 -51.53 -4.69 -7.42
N LYS A 74 -52.66 -4.71 -8.15
CA LYS A 74 -53.45 -5.94 -8.40
C LYS A 74 -52.69 -7.04 -9.13
N LEU A 75 -51.56 -6.74 -9.77
CA LEU A 75 -50.76 -7.71 -10.52
C LEU A 75 -49.82 -8.55 -9.63
N VAL A 76 -49.59 -8.14 -8.38
CA VAL A 76 -48.47 -8.64 -7.57
C VAL A 76 -48.85 -9.12 -6.17
N ASP A 77 -47.96 -9.87 -5.53
CA ASP A 77 -48.12 -10.31 -4.14
C ASP A 77 -47.41 -9.37 -3.15
N VAL A 78 -46.29 -8.78 -3.59
CA VAL A 78 -45.40 -7.96 -2.76
C VAL A 78 -45.20 -6.61 -3.43
N VAL A 79 -45.21 -5.54 -2.64
CA VAL A 79 -44.85 -4.20 -3.10
C VAL A 79 -43.61 -3.73 -2.35
N ILE A 80 -42.60 -3.23 -3.08
CA ILE A 80 -41.40 -2.59 -2.53
C ILE A 80 -41.34 -1.17 -3.07
N CYS A 81 -41.30 -0.19 -2.19
CA CYS A 81 -41.16 1.21 -2.55
C CYS A 81 -39.74 1.70 -2.24
N ALA A 82 -39.03 2.21 -3.24
CA ALA A 82 -37.66 2.73 -3.11
C ALA A 82 -37.54 4.16 -3.66
N ILE A 83 -38.60 4.97 -3.50
CA ILE A 83 -38.59 6.37 -3.92
C ILE A 83 -37.65 7.20 -3.03
N SER A 84 -36.90 8.12 -3.64
CA SER A 84 -35.93 8.95 -2.91
C SER A 84 -36.60 10.15 -2.24
N GLY A 85 -36.22 10.42 -0.99
CA GLY A 85 -36.51 11.68 -0.28
C GLY A 85 -35.43 12.76 -0.41
N VAL A 86 -34.32 12.50 -1.12
CA VAL A 86 -33.09 13.34 -1.08
C VAL A 86 -33.17 14.60 -1.96
N HIS A 87 -34.16 14.71 -2.85
CA HIS A 87 -34.32 15.89 -3.69
C HIS A 87 -35.15 16.98 -2.98
N VAL A 88 -34.57 17.72 -2.02
CA VAL A 88 -34.88 19.09 -1.49
C VAL A 88 -36.36 19.53 -1.35
N ARG A 89 -37.30 18.64 -1.56
CA ARG A 89 -38.74 18.80 -1.53
C ARG A 89 -39.24 17.53 -0.87
N SER A 90 -39.38 17.60 0.45
CA SER A 90 -39.84 16.53 1.35
C SER A 90 -41.18 15.88 0.94
N HIS A 91 -41.85 16.38 -0.10
CA HIS A 91 -43.14 15.90 -0.58
C HIS A 91 -43.15 14.48 -1.15
N HIS A 92 -42.01 13.84 -1.41
CA HIS A 92 -42.01 12.50 -2.05
C HIS A 92 -42.24 11.34 -1.07
N ILE A 93 -41.80 11.42 0.20
CA ILE A 93 -42.02 10.31 1.16
C ILE A 93 -43.51 10.12 1.45
N LEU A 94 -44.25 11.23 1.63
CA LEU A 94 -45.69 11.20 1.86
C LEU A 94 -46.50 10.78 0.61
N LEU A 95 -45.92 10.74 -0.60
CA LEU A 95 -46.60 10.13 -1.75
C LEU A 95 -46.90 8.64 -1.53
N GLN A 96 -46.16 7.99 -0.64
CA GLN A 96 -46.43 6.60 -0.27
C GLN A 96 -47.79 6.42 0.40
N LEU A 97 -48.39 7.45 0.98
CA LEU A 97 -49.76 7.37 1.51
C LEU A 97 -50.77 7.00 0.40
N LYS A 98 -50.58 7.53 -0.81
CA LYS A 98 -51.39 7.13 -1.97
C LYS A 98 -51.16 5.67 -2.36
N LEU A 99 -49.93 5.19 -2.22
CA LEU A 99 -49.60 3.78 -2.46
C LEU A 99 -50.20 2.86 -1.38
N VAL A 100 -50.19 3.29 -0.11
CA VAL A 100 -50.86 2.60 1.01
C VAL A 100 -52.37 2.47 0.73
N ASP A 101 -53.01 3.56 0.31
CA ASP A 101 -54.43 3.55 -0.06
C ASP A 101 -54.71 2.61 -1.26
N ALA A 102 -53.83 2.62 -2.27
CA ALA A 102 -53.95 1.73 -3.42
C ALA A 102 -53.80 0.25 -3.02
N ILE A 103 -52.85 -0.07 -2.12
CA ILE A 103 -52.65 -1.41 -1.57
C ILE A 103 -53.87 -1.87 -0.79
N LYS A 104 -54.39 -1.02 0.09
CA LYS A 104 -55.61 -1.30 0.87
C LYS A 104 -56.81 -1.60 -0.03
N GLN A 105 -57.00 -0.81 -1.09
CA GLN A 105 -58.11 -1.01 -2.03
C GLN A 105 -57.94 -2.24 -2.92
N ALA A 106 -56.71 -2.57 -3.30
CA ALA A 106 -56.42 -3.74 -4.12
C ALA A 106 -56.61 -5.06 -3.34
N GLY A 107 -56.24 -5.07 -2.05
CA GLY A 107 -56.53 -6.16 -1.10
C GLY A 107 -55.76 -7.47 -1.33
N ASN A 108 -54.88 -7.53 -2.33
CA ASN A 108 -54.14 -8.74 -2.73
C ASN A 108 -52.68 -8.79 -2.23
N VAL A 109 -52.17 -7.71 -1.63
CA VAL A 109 -50.76 -7.62 -1.22
C VAL A 109 -50.53 -8.36 0.09
N LYS A 110 -49.60 -9.31 0.07
CA LYS A 110 -49.17 -10.14 1.21
C LYS A 110 -48.05 -9.48 2.02
N ARG A 111 -47.33 -8.53 1.43
CA ARG A 111 -46.22 -7.83 2.06
C ARG A 111 -45.97 -6.47 1.39
N PHE A 112 -45.86 -5.41 2.19
CA PHE A 112 -45.40 -4.10 1.76
C PHE A 112 -44.09 -3.70 2.46
N LEU A 113 -43.11 -3.27 1.67
CA LEU A 113 -41.86 -2.69 2.15
C LEU A 113 -41.80 -1.22 1.70
N PRO A 114 -42.05 -0.25 2.60
CA PRO A 114 -41.99 1.17 2.26
C PRO A 114 -40.53 1.65 2.09
N SER A 115 -40.36 2.86 1.56
CA SER A 115 -39.06 3.50 1.34
C SER A 115 -38.44 3.94 2.67
N GLU A 116 -37.68 3.03 3.28
CA GLU A 116 -37.04 3.16 4.59
C GLU A 116 -35.52 3.28 4.45
N PHE A 117 -34.82 2.17 4.18
CA PHE A 117 -33.43 2.00 3.73
C PHE A 117 -32.37 2.96 4.31
N GLY A 118 -32.52 3.35 5.57
CA GLY A 118 -31.59 4.22 6.28
C GLY A 118 -31.69 4.00 7.78
N THR A 119 -31.60 5.07 8.56
CA THR A 119 -31.85 5.04 10.02
C THR A 119 -33.32 4.74 10.32
N ASP A 120 -33.58 3.95 11.38
CA ASP A 120 -34.94 3.65 11.84
C ASP A 120 -35.65 4.90 12.40
N PRO A 121 -36.67 5.46 11.70
CA PRO A 121 -37.40 6.66 12.14
C PRO A 121 -38.08 6.49 13.51
N ALA A 122 -38.49 5.28 13.89
CA ALA A 122 -39.15 5.05 15.19
C ALA A 122 -38.22 5.37 16.37
N ARG A 123 -36.90 5.19 16.18
CA ARG A 123 -35.87 5.55 17.16
C ARG A 123 -35.51 7.03 17.14
N MET A 124 -35.88 7.76 16.09
CA MET A 124 -35.48 9.15 15.91
C MET A 124 -36.49 10.15 16.47
N LYS A 125 -37.72 9.73 16.81
CA LYS A 125 -38.80 10.60 17.29
C LYS A 125 -38.39 11.56 18.44
N ASN A 126 -37.56 11.08 19.36
CA ASN A 126 -37.08 11.87 20.51
C ASN A 126 -35.58 12.26 20.40
N ASN A 127 -34.88 11.77 19.37
CA ASN A 127 -33.43 11.92 19.22
C ASN A 127 -33.05 12.92 18.13
N ALA A 128 -33.85 13.04 17.07
CA ALA A 128 -33.67 14.06 16.04
C ALA A 128 -34.29 15.38 16.50
N MET A 129 -33.46 16.42 16.61
CA MET A 129 -33.84 17.72 17.18
C MET A 129 -33.67 18.88 16.19
N GLY A 130 -33.14 18.62 14.98
CA GLY A 130 -32.92 19.62 13.94
C GLY A 130 -33.87 19.52 12.75
N ALA A 131 -33.48 20.13 11.62
CA ALA A 131 -34.26 20.14 10.38
C ALA A 131 -34.49 18.74 9.80
N GLU A 132 -33.57 17.80 10.05
CA GLU A 132 -33.62 16.40 9.60
C GLU A 132 -34.83 15.63 10.14
N ARG A 133 -35.44 16.11 11.23
CA ARG A 133 -36.58 15.49 11.86
C ARG A 133 -37.76 15.29 10.90
N VAL A 134 -37.95 16.21 9.95
CA VAL A 134 -39.03 16.14 8.96
C VAL A 134 -39.05 14.80 8.20
N VAL A 135 -37.87 14.25 7.86
CA VAL A 135 -37.77 13.00 7.11
C VAL A 135 -38.19 11.81 7.96
N PHE A 136 -37.88 11.84 9.26
CA PHE A 136 -38.28 10.78 10.18
C PHE A 136 -39.77 10.84 10.49
N ASP A 137 -40.32 12.04 10.69
CA ASP A 137 -41.74 12.27 10.93
C ASP A 137 -42.59 11.82 9.72
N ASP A 138 -42.19 12.18 8.50
CA ASP A 138 -42.88 11.75 7.26
C ASP A 138 -42.89 10.21 7.12
N LYS A 139 -41.78 9.54 7.46
CA LYS A 139 -41.74 8.06 7.43
C LYS A 139 -42.62 7.45 8.51
N MET A 140 -42.66 8.02 9.71
CA MET A 140 -43.55 7.55 10.78
C MET A 140 -45.03 7.71 10.41
N GLU A 141 -45.39 8.77 9.68
CA GLU A 141 -46.74 8.93 9.14
C GLU A 141 -47.10 7.80 8.17
N VAL A 142 -46.18 7.43 7.28
CA VAL A 142 -46.36 6.29 6.38
C VAL A 142 -46.47 4.97 7.16
N ARG A 143 -45.61 4.70 8.14
CA ARG A 143 -45.69 3.49 8.99
C ARG A 143 -47.04 3.40 9.70
N LYS A 144 -47.49 4.50 10.30
CA LYS A 144 -48.80 4.58 10.96
C LYS A 144 -49.94 4.25 10.00
N ALA A 145 -49.92 4.81 8.78
CA ALA A 145 -50.94 4.53 7.77
C ALA A 145 -50.96 3.06 7.33
N ILE A 146 -49.79 2.42 7.21
CA ILE A 146 -49.66 0.98 6.90
C ILE A 146 -50.31 0.13 8.00
N GLU A 147 -49.98 0.44 9.26
CA GLU A 147 -50.46 -0.27 10.44
C GLU A 147 -51.97 -0.09 10.63
N GLU A 148 -52.50 1.14 10.53
CA GLU A 148 -53.94 1.44 10.61
C GLU A 148 -54.74 0.80 9.46
N ALA A 149 -54.11 0.61 8.30
CA ALA A 149 -54.70 -0.10 7.17
C ALA A 149 -54.66 -1.63 7.32
N ASN A 150 -54.01 -2.17 8.36
CA ASN A 150 -53.74 -3.59 8.56
C ASN A 150 -53.02 -4.24 7.36
N ILE A 151 -52.12 -3.50 6.71
CA ILE A 151 -51.32 -4.01 5.59
C ILE A 151 -50.12 -4.76 6.18
N PRO A 152 -49.88 -6.04 5.80
CA PRO A 152 -48.70 -6.75 6.27
C PRO A 152 -47.41 -6.08 5.76
N PHE A 153 -46.42 -5.88 6.63
CA PHE A 153 -45.26 -5.05 6.31
C PHE A 153 -43.92 -5.65 6.73
N THR A 154 -42.84 -5.09 6.19
CA THR A 154 -41.48 -5.23 6.73
C THR A 154 -40.76 -3.89 6.54
N TYR A 155 -40.22 -3.33 7.63
CA TYR A 155 -39.44 -2.09 7.57
C TYR A 155 -37.95 -2.41 7.52
N ILE A 156 -37.23 -1.93 6.50
CA ILE A 156 -35.79 -2.19 6.35
C ILE A 156 -34.98 -1.02 6.89
N SER A 157 -34.28 -1.22 8.01
CA SER A 157 -33.31 -0.28 8.58
C SER A 157 -31.91 -0.67 8.11
N ALA A 158 -31.46 -0.03 7.03
CA ALA A 158 -30.24 -0.40 6.30
C ALA A 158 -29.00 0.42 6.68
N ASN A 159 -29.10 1.35 7.64
CA ASN A 159 -28.01 2.20 8.10
C ASN A 159 -27.38 3.04 6.97
N CYS A 160 -26.04 3.09 6.87
CA CYS A 160 -25.33 3.92 5.89
C CYS A 160 -25.03 3.12 4.61
N CYS A 161 -25.53 3.58 3.46
CA CYS A 161 -25.11 3.07 2.15
C CYS A 161 -23.61 3.31 1.94
N ALA A 162 -22.84 2.25 1.73
CA ALA A 162 -21.38 2.32 1.66
C ALA A 162 -20.89 3.31 0.58
N GLY A 163 -21.44 3.25 -0.64
CA GLY A 163 -21.05 4.11 -1.74
C GLY A 163 -21.35 5.60 -1.53
N TYR A 164 -22.27 5.94 -0.62
CA TYR A 164 -22.61 7.33 -0.30
C TYR A 164 -21.78 7.88 0.88
N PHE A 165 -21.59 7.08 1.93
CA PHE A 165 -20.97 7.56 3.18
C PHE A 165 -19.45 7.32 3.26
N LEU A 166 -18.89 6.29 2.60
CA LEU A 166 -17.45 6.01 2.67
C LEU A 166 -16.61 7.05 1.92
N GLY A 167 -17.13 7.61 0.82
CA GLY A 167 -16.44 8.66 0.06
C GLY A 167 -16.16 9.93 0.88
N GLY A 168 -16.83 10.11 2.02
CA GLY A 168 -16.66 11.25 2.94
C GLY A 168 -15.95 10.93 4.25
N LEU A 169 -15.42 9.71 4.44
CA LEU A 169 -14.70 9.27 5.66
C LEU A 169 -15.47 9.57 6.96
N GLY A 170 -16.74 9.18 7.01
CA GLY A 170 -17.66 9.44 8.13
C GLY A 170 -17.28 8.78 9.46
N GLN A 171 -17.86 9.30 10.56
CA GLN A 171 -17.67 8.87 11.96
C GLN A 171 -18.28 7.48 12.27
N PRO A 172 -18.23 6.95 13.51
CA PRO A 172 -18.67 5.58 13.78
C PRO A 172 -20.09 5.29 13.29
N ALA A 173 -20.21 4.28 12.41
CA ALA A 173 -21.46 3.92 11.79
C ALA A 173 -21.44 2.47 11.31
N ILE A 174 -22.57 2.02 10.78
CA ILE A 174 -22.73 0.71 10.16
C ILE A 174 -22.84 0.92 8.66
N TYR A 175 -21.86 0.40 7.92
CA TYR A 175 -21.76 0.59 6.47
C TYR A 175 -22.22 -0.67 5.74
N VAL A 176 -23.18 -0.56 4.84
CA VAL A 176 -23.70 -1.71 4.11
C VAL A 176 -23.62 -1.43 2.61
N ASP A 177 -23.03 -2.37 1.86
CA ASP A 177 -23.01 -2.31 0.39
C ASP A 177 -24.44 -2.38 -0.14
N GLU A 178 -24.75 -1.54 -1.12
CA GLU A 178 -26.13 -1.38 -1.58
C GLU A 178 -26.69 -2.62 -2.28
N ASP A 179 -25.82 -3.45 -2.89
CA ASP A 179 -26.27 -4.71 -3.47
C ASP A 179 -26.63 -5.71 -2.36
N ASP A 180 -25.97 -5.66 -1.21
CA ASP A 180 -26.31 -6.49 -0.06
C ASP A 180 -27.58 -6.01 0.66
N ILE A 181 -27.79 -4.68 0.76
CA ILE A 181 -29.08 -4.12 1.20
C ILE A 181 -30.21 -4.70 0.36
N ALA A 182 -30.03 -4.72 -0.96
CA ALA A 182 -31.03 -5.27 -1.88
C ALA A 182 -31.24 -6.79 -1.67
N LYS A 183 -30.18 -7.58 -1.57
CA LYS A 183 -30.28 -9.05 -1.33
C LYS A 183 -31.02 -9.36 -0.03
N TYR A 184 -30.62 -8.75 1.09
CA TYR A 184 -31.29 -8.95 2.37
C TYR A 184 -32.76 -8.52 2.29
N THR A 185 -33.05 -7.40 1.65
CA THR A 185 -34.43 -6.93 1.44
C THR A 185 -35.26 -7.98 0.70
N ILE A 186 -34.78 -8.50 -0.43
CA ILE A 186 -35.51 -9.51 -1.21
C ILE A 186 -35.69 -10.81 -0.44
N LYS A 187 -34.71 -11.26 0.36
CA LYS A 187 -34.89 -12.44 1.22
C LYS A 187 -36.04 -12.29 2.22
N THR A 188 -36.31 -11.07 2.66
CA THR A 188 -37.32 -10.81 3.71
C THR A 188 -38.76 -10.92 3.23
N ILE A 189 -39.03 -10.89 1.92
CA ILE A 189 -40.40 -10.63 1.43
C ILE A 189 -41.37 -11.79 1.69
N ASP A 190 -40.86 -13.02 1.64
CA ASP A 190 -41.63 -14.25 1.87
C ASP A 190 -41.34 -14.89 3.23
N ASP A 191 -40.43 -14.31 4.03
CA ASP A 191 -40.05 -14.86 5.34
C ASP A 191 -41.09 -14.48 6.40
N PRO A 192 -41.71 -15.46 7.11
CA PRO A 192 -42.63 -15.16 8.19
C PRO A 192 -41.95 -14.49 9.39
N ARG A 193 -40.64 -14.68 9.59
CA ARG A 193 -39.88 -14.13 10.74
C ARG A 193 -39.74 -12.62 10.67
N THR A 194 -39.84 -12.03 9.47
CA THR A 194 -39.77 -10.59 9.21
C THR A 194 -41.17 -9.95 9.10
N MET A 195 -42.23 -10.74 9.33
CA MET A 195 -43.61 -10.29 9.23
C MET A 195 -43.94 -9.25 10.29
N ASN A 196 -44.33 -8.06 9.86
CA ASN A 196 -44.68 -6.92 10.70
C ASN A 196 -43.55 -6.53 11.65
N LYS A 197 -42.30 -6.64 11.18
CA LYS A 197 -41.09 -6.31 11.96
C LYS A 197 -40.24 -5.25 11.27
N THR A 198 -39.37 -4.64 12.07
CA THR A 198 -38.21 -3.90 11.56
C THR A 198 -37.01 -4.83 11.41
N VAL A 199 -36.47 -4.95 10.20
CA VAL A 199 -35.26 -5.72 9.92
C VAL A 199 -34.08 -4.75 9.89
N TYR A 200 -33.14 -4.95 10.82
CA TYR A 200 -31.91 -4.16 10.90
C TYR A 200 -30.78 -4.89 10.19
N LEU A 201 -29.98 -4.17 9.40
CA LEU A 201 -28.77 -4.71 8.77
C LEU A 201 -27.56 -4.24 9.55
N ARG A 202 -27.11 -5.02 10.54
CA ARG A 202 -25.93 -4.74 11.37
C ARG A 202 -24.82 -5.77 11.14
N PRO A 203 -24.24 -5.84 9.91
CA PRO A 203 -23.14 -6.74 9.62
C PRO A 203 -21.98 -6.49 10.60
N PRO A 204 -21.61 -7.47 11.45
CA PRO A 204 -20.67 -7.24 12.55
C PRO A 204 -19.33 -6.63 12.13
N LYS A 205 -18.84 -7.01 10.94
CA LYS A 205 -17.55 -6.54 10.42
C LYS A 205 -17.59 -5.16 9.75
N ASN A 206 -18.78 -4.58 9.55
CA ASN A 206 -18.90 -3.24 8.98
C ASN A 206 -19.40 -2.21 10.01
N ILE A 207 -19.35 -2.56 11.29
CA ILE A 207 -19.52 -1.63 12.41
C ILE A 207 -18.15 -1.03 12.68
N LEU A 208 -17.87 0.14 12.10
CA LEU A 208 -16.54 0.77 12.13
C LEU A 208 -16.63 2.22 12.59
N SER A 209 -15.60 2.67 13.31
CA SER A 209 -15.37 4.05 13.70
C SER A 209 -14.83 4.91 12.54
N GLN A 210 -14.89 6.26 12.69
CA GLN A 210 -14.20 7.16 11.74
C GLN A 210 -12.75 6.79 11.57
N ARG A 211 -12.08 6.52 12.69
CA ARG A 211 -10.64 6.33 12.74
C ARG A 211 -10.26 5.03 12.06
N GLU A 212 -11.06 3.99 12.21
CA GLU A 212 -10.86 2.73 11.48
C GLU A 212 -11.03 2.95 9.97
N ILE A 213 -12.05 3.70 9.53
CA ILE A 213 -12.22 4.00 8.10
C ILE A 213 -11.09 4.89 7.56
N VAL A 214 -10.72 5.94 8.29
CA VAL A 214 -9.60 6.81 7.93
C VAL A 214 -8.31 5.99 7.86
N GLN A 215 -8.08 5.07 8.80
CA GLN A 215 -6.91 4.19 8.78
C GLN A 215 -6.93 3.24 7.57
N VAL A 216 -8.09 2.65 7.26
CA VAL A 216 -8.27 1.86 6.04
C VAL A 216 -7.94 2.71 4.81
N TRP A 217 -8.39 3.96 4.78
CA TRP A 217 -8.12 4.88 3.68
C TRP A 217 -6.65 5.29 3.57
N GLU A 218 -6.00 5.64 4.69
CA GLU A 218 -4.58 5.95 4.79
C GLU A 218 -3.72 4.77 4.31
N ASN A 219 -4.11 3.55 4.67
CA ASN A 219 -3.46 2.31 4.21
C ASN A 219 -3.66 2.09 2.70
N LEU A 220 -4.85 2.39 2.17
CA LEU A 220 -5.14 2.25 0.74
C LEU A 220 -4.36 3.26 -0.11
N ILE A 221 -4.24 4.51 0.35
CA ILE A 221 -3.53 5.57 -0.38
C ILE A 221 -2.03 5.62 -0.07
N GLY A 222 -1.56 4.85 0.92
CA GLY A 222 -0.16 4.83 1.36
C GLY A 222 0.33 6.16 1.92
N LYS A 223 -0.57 7.00 2.47
CA LYS A 223 -0.26 8.33 3.02
C LYS A 223 -1.08 8.57 4.27
N GLU A 224 -0.46 9.21 5.26
CA GLU A 224 -1.19 9.73 6.41
C GLU A 224 -1.98 10.99 6.03
N LEU A 225 -3.24 11.05 6.42
CA LEU A 225 -4.10 12.20 6.20
C LEU A 225 -3.92 13.20 7.35
N HIS A 226 -3.94 14.50 7.02
CA HIS A 226 -4.04 15.54 8.04
C HIS A 226 -5.41 15.48 8.70
N LYS A 227 -5.44 15.19 10.01
CA LYS A 227 -6.67 14.96 10.79
C LYS A 227 -6.95 16.16 11.69
N SER A 228 -8.13 16.76 11.56
CA SER A 228 -8.64 17.79 12.48
C SER A 228 -9.95 17.32 13.10
N SER A 229 -10.20 17.68 14.36
CA SER A 229 -11.44 17.33 15.07
C SER A 229 -12.34 18.55 15.19
N ILE A 230 -13.66 18.34 15.04
CA ILE A 230 -14.69 19.34 15.29
C ILE A 230 -15.53 18.92 16.50
N SER A 231 -15.84 19.86 17.40
CA SER A 231 -16.67 19.56 18.57
C SER A 231 -18.15 19.43 18.19
N LYS A 232 -18.93 18.73 19.03
CA LYS A 232 -20.39 18.61 18.89
C LYS A 232 -21.06 20.00 18.81
N GLN A 233 -20.63 20.92 19.66
CA GLN A 233 -21.16 22.29 19.70
C GLN A 233 -20.81 23.08 18.45
N GLU A 234 -19.57 22.96 17.97
CA GLU A 234 -19.10 23.66 16.77
C GLU A 234 -19.77 23.13 15.50
N PHE A 235 -19.96 21.81 15.38
CA PHE A 235 -20.71 21.21 14.27
C PHE A 235 -22.15 21.76 14.22
N LEU A 236 -22.85 21.78 15.35
CA LEU A 236 -24.21 22.32 15.45
C LEU A 236 -24.29 23.83 15.19
N ALA A 237 -23.27 24.59 15.59
CA ALA A 237 -23.20 26.02 15.29
C ALA A 237 -23.06 26.27 13.78
N ASN A 238 -22.18 25.51 13.12
CA ASN A 238 -21.97 25.58 11.67
C ASN A 238 -23.22 25.16 10.89
N LEU A 239 -23.96 24.15 11.40
CA LEU A 239 -25.19 23.65 10.79
C LEU A 239 -26.24 24.75 10.59
N LYS A 240 -26.40 25.67 11.55
CA LYS A 240 -27.42 26.74 11.52
C LYS A 240 -27.24 27.73 10.36
N ASN A 241 -26.04 27.82 9.80
CA ASN A 241 -25.71 28.76 8.73
C ASN A 241 -25.85 28.17 7.32
N LEU A 242 -26.19 26.88 7.22
CA LEU A 242 -26.39 26.20 5.93
C LEU A 242 -27.82 26.43 5.42
N ASP A 243 -28.06 26.23 4.12
CA ASP A 243 -29.43 26.18 3.62
C ASP A 243 -30.19 24.96 4.17
N TYR A 244 -31.53 24.99 4.06
CA TYR A 244 -32.38 23.96 4.65
C TYR A 244 -32.06 22.54 4.18
N ALA A 245 -31.68 22.36 2.91
CA ALA A 245 -31.34 21.04 2.38
C ALA A 245 -30.08 20.49 3.03
N TRP A 246 -29.06 21.34 3.16
CA TRP A 246 -27.83 20.99 3.85
C TRP A 246 -28.04 20.83 5.35
N GLN A 247 -28.94 21.58 5.99
CA GLN A 247 -29.31 21.37 7.38
C GLN A 247 -29.90 19.98 7.60
N VAL A 248 -30.82 19.54 6.74
CA VAL A 248 -31.38 18.17 6.79
C VAL A 248 -30.27 17.13 6.59
N GLY A 249 -29.45 17.28 5.54
CA GLY A 249 -28.37 16.34 5.24
C GLY A 249 -27.35 16.22 6.36
N MET A 250 -26.81 17.35 6.83
CA MET A 250 -25.82 17.39 7.91
C MET A 250 -26.42 17.06 9.29
N GLY A 251 -27.73 17.27 9.49
CA GLY A 251 -28.45 16.77 10.65
C GLY A 251 -28.46 15.25 10.73
N HIS A 252 -28.61 14.54 9.60
CA HIS A 252 -28.44 13.08 9.58
C HIS A 252 -27.01 12.65 9.93
N TYR A 253 -26.00 13.37 9.44
CA TYR A 253 -24.59 13.13 9.82
C TYR A 253 -24.43 13.30 11.33
N TYR A 254 -24.92 14.39 11.91
CA TYR A 254 -24.86 14.63 13.34
C TYR A 254 -25.43 13.46 14.16
N ASN A 255 -26.63 12.98 13.81
CA ASN A 255 -27.28 11.89 14.53
C ASN A 255 -26.50 10.56 14.41
N ALA A 256 -25.99 10.23 13.22
CA ALA A 256 -25.21 9.01 13.03
C ALA A 256 -23.87 9.07 13.76
N PHE A 257 -23.19 10.22 13.68
CA PHE A 257 -21.77 10.33 13.98
C PHE A 257 -21.43 10.91 15.35
N PHE A 258 -22.31 11.73 15.92
CA PHE A 258 -22.12 12.29 17.27
C PHE A 258 -23.00 11.60 18.30
N GLU A 259 -24.25 11.29 17.94
CA GLU A 259 -25.17 10.59 18.86
C GLU A 259 -25.09 9.06 18.74
N GLY A 260 -24.45 8.53 17.69
CA GLY A 260 -24.31 7.10 17.48
C GLY A 260 -25.65 6.39 17.24
N CYS A 261 -26.61 7.06 16.60
CA CYS A 261 -28.00 6.59 16.53
C CYS A 261 -28.20 5.23 15.83
N LEU A 262 -27.16 4.71 15.16
CA LEU A 262 -27.19 3.42 14.46
C LEU A 262 -26.82 2.24 15.37
N THR A 263 -26.10 2.49 16.48
CA THR A 263 -25.53 1.46 17.36
C THR A 263 -25.86 1.66 18.84
N ASN A 264 -26.36 2.83 19.25
CA ASN A 264 -26.63 3.18 20.65
C ASN A 264 -27.87 2.51 21.29
N PHE A 265 -28.36 1.42 20.70
CA PHE A 265 -29.54 0.69 21.18
C PHE A 265 -29.49 -0.80 20.85
N GLU A 266 -30.18 -1.58 21.67
CA GLU A 266 -30.44 -3.01 21.44
C GLU A 266 -31.72 -3.21 20.61
N ILE A 267 -31.69 -4.21 19.72
CA ILE A 267 -32.84 -4.59 18.91
C ILE A 267 -33.81 -5.35 19.83
N GLY A 268 -35.00 -4.79 20.04
CA GLY A 268 -36.06 -5.42 20.83
C GLY A 268 -36.94 -6.37 19.99
N ASP A 269 -37.98 -6.94 20.60
CA ASP A 269 -38.80 -8.03 20.03
C ASP A 269 -39.52 -7.68 18.71
N GLU A 270 -39.82 -6.39 18.51
CA GLU A 270 -40.41 -5.81 17.30
C GLU A 270 -39.41 -5.71 16.12
N GLY A 271 -38.15 -6.10 16.35
CA GLY A 271 -37.09 -6.10 15.37
C GLY A 271 -36.36 -7.43 15.24
N VAL A 272 -35.65 -7.60 14.13
CA VAL A 272 -34.74 -8.73 13.88
C VAL A 272 -33.49 -8.23 13.16
N GLU A 273 -32.37 -8.94 13.31
CA GLU A 273 -31.11 -8.60 12.65
C GLU A 273 -30.90 -9.53 11.43
N ALA A 274 -30.64 -8.94 10.26
CA ALA A 274 -30.62 -9.64 8.98
C ALA A 274 -29.45 -10.62 8.83
N THR A 275 -28.25 -10.26 9.31
CA THR A 275 -27.06 -11.12 9.16
C THR A 275 -27.13 -12.36 10.06
N GLN A 276 -27.84 -12.29 11.18
CA GLN A 276 -28.18 -13.44 12.02
C GLN A 276 -29.29 -14.29 11.38
N LEU A 277 -30.27 -13.66 10.71
CA LEU A 277 -31.42 -14.34 10.13
C LEU A 277 -31.09 -15.09 8.83
N TYR A 278 -30.12 -14.57 8.07
CA TYR A 278 -29.64 -15.09 6.79
C TYR A 278 -28.11 -15.23 6.77
N PRO A 279 -27.53 -16.12 7.59
CA PRO A 279 -26.08 -16.32 7.68
C PRO A 279 -25.45 -16.85 6.38
N GLU A 280 -26.26 -17.36 5.45
CA GLU A 280 -25.83 -17.81 4.13
C GLU A 280 -25.48 -16.66 3.17
N ILE A 281 -25.96 -15.44 3.43
CA ILE A 281 -25.58 -14.25 2.64
C ILE A 281 -24.20 -13.79 3.09
N LYS A 282 -23.23 -13.92 2.19
CA LYS A 282 -21.91 -13.30 2.34
C LYS A 282 -22.00 -11.82 1.96
N TYR A 283 -22.15 -10.96 2.96
CA TYR A 283 -22.09 -9.52 2.77
C TYR A 283 -20.65 -9.06 2.53
N LYS A 284 -20.50 -7.94 1.83
CA LYS A 284 -19.21 -7.33 1.53
C LYS A 284 -18.65 -6.70 2.81
N GLU A 285 -17.53 -7.24 3.27
CA GLU A 285 -16.83 -6.77 4.46
C GLU A 285 -16.08 -5.47 4.17
N MET A 286 -15.97 -4.60 5.17
CA MET A 286 -15.18 -3.37 5.11
C MET A 286 -13.80 -3.62 5.75
N GLY A 287 -12.91 -4.29 5.02
CA GLY A 287 -11.56 -4.67 5.46
C GLY A 287 -10.75 -5.35 4.34
N LYS A 288 -9.48 -5.68 4.58
CA LYS A 288 -8.64 -6.39 3.60
C LYS A 288 -9.01 -7.88 3.54
N SER A 289 -9.01 -8.47 2.33
CA SER A 289 -9.35 -9.88 2.14
C SER A 289 -8.51 -10.83 2.99
N LYS A 290 -9.12 -11.94 3.45
CA LYS A 290 -8.38 -13.07 4.04
C LYS A 290 -7.67 -13.84 2.93
N VAL A 291 -6.38 -14.08 3.11
CA VAL A 291 -5.52 -14.65 2.06
C VAL A 291 -5.03 -16.02 2.50
N LEU A 292 -5.13 -17.04 1.64
CA LEU A 292 -4.44 -18.32 1.80
C LEU A 292 -3.28 -18.41 0.82
N ILE A 293 -2.06 -18.51 1.33
CA ILE A 293 -0.85 -18.67 0.54
C ILE A 293 -0.43 -20.13 0.56
N VAL A 294 -0.56 -20.79 -0.60
CA VAL A 294 -0.10 -22.15 -0.84
C VAL A 294 1.32 -22.12 -1.37
N GLY A 295 2.24 -22.87 -0.74
CA GLY A 295 3.67 -22.80 -1.06
C GLY A 295 4.38 -21.61 -0.41
N GLY A 296 3.88 -21.10 0.71
CA GLY A 296 4.44 -19.93 1.41
C GLY A 296 5.87 -20.07 1.92
N THR A 297 6.46 -21.26 1.95
CA THR A 297 7.89 -21.47 2.25
C THR A 297 8.78 -21.55 1.00
N GLY A 298 8.19 -21.46 -0.19
CA GLY A 298 8.91 -21.44 -1.46
C GLY A 298 9.64 -20.11 -1.70
N TYR A 299 10.43 -20.07 -2.78
CA TYR A 299 11.29 -18.94 -3.12
C TYR A 299 10.54 -17.60 -3.17
N LEU A 300 9.42 -17.54 -3.90
CA LEU A 300 8.55 -16.36 -3.94
C LEU A 300 7.50 -16.38 -2.81
N GLY A 301 7.04 -17.58 -2.41
CA GLY A 301 6.03 -17.75 -1.37
C GLY A 301 6.35 -17.01 -0.07
N LYS A 302 7.60 -17.08 0.40
CA LYS A 302 8.01 -16.40 1.65
C LYS A 302 7.87 -14.88 1.58
N ARG A 303 8.02 -14.31 0.39
CA ARG A 303 7.90 -12.87 0.13
C ARG A 303 6.45 -12.46 0.00
N LEU A 304 5.61 -13.32 -0.59
CA LEU A 304 4.16 -13.14 -0.59
C LEU A 304 3.60 -13.14 0.83
N VAL A 305 4.06 -14.05 1.70
CA VAL A 305 3.66 -14.06 3.13
C VAL A 305 4.07 -12.75 3.80
N LYS A 306 5.32 -12.32 3.63
CA LYS A 306 5.82 -11.05 4.18
C LYS A 306 4.99 -9.86 3.70
N ALA A 307 4.81 -9.70 2.37
CA ALA A 307 4.06 -8.60 1.79
C ALA A 307 2.59 -8.60 2.20
N SER A 308 1.96 -9.78 2.30
CA SER A 308 0.56 -9.93 2.74
C SER A 308 0.38 -9.44 4.19
N LEU A 309 1.31 -9.80 5.08
CA LEU A 309 1.31 -9.35 6.48
C LEU A 309 1.60 -7.84 6.58
N GLU A 310 2.58 -7.32 5.84
CA GLU A 310 2.93 -5.90 5.84
C GLU A 310 1.79 -5.03 5.32
N GLU A 311 1.03 -5.52 4.34
CA GLU A 311 -0.18 -4.87 3.85
C GLU A 311 -1.37 -5.05 4.81
N GLY A 312 -1.28 -5.87 5.85
CA GLY A 312 -2.34 -6.01 6.87
C GLY A 312 -3.47 -6.98 6.49
N HIS A 313 -3.23 -7.92 5.56
CA HIS A 313 -4.18 -9.00 5.28
C HIS A 313 -4.13 -10.07 6.39
N GLU A 314 -5.29 -10.65 6.70
CA GLU A 314 -5.35 -11.89 7.49
C GLU A 314 -4.73 -13.03 6.68
N THR A 315 -3.48 -13.36 7.01
CA THR A 315 -2.63 -14.21 6.16
C THR A 315 -2.58 -15.64 6.70
N ASN A 316 -3.11 -16.57 5.92
CA ASN A 316 -3.09 -18.01 6.17
C ASN A 316 -2.00 -18.66 5.30
N VAL A 317 -1.19 -19.54 5.88
CA VAL A 317 -0.08 -20.20 5.18
C VAL A 317 -0.24 -21.71 5.24
N VAL A 318 -0.32 -22.36 4.09
CA VAL A 318 -0.44 -23.82 4.02
C VAL A 318 0.90 -24.48 4.37
N HIS A 319 0.86 -25.45 5.28
CA HIS A 319 1.94 -26.39 5.53
C HIS A 319 1.45 -27.84 5.38
N ARG A 320 2.37 -28.75 5.02
CA ARG A 320 2.08 -30.19 4.88
C ARG A 320 2.40 -30.93 6.18
N PRO A 321 1.56 -31.88 6.62
CA PRO A 321 1.77 -32.59 7.88
C PRO A 321 2.87 -33.67 7.88
N GLU A 322 3.36 -34.16 6.72
CA GLU A 322 4.28 -35.33 6.71
C GLU A 322 5.46 -35.31 5.70
N ALA A 323 6.52 -36.05 6.13
CA ALA A 323 7.75 -36.56 5.51
C ALA A 323 8.93 -35.58 5.23
N ASN A 324 9.97 -35.70 6.09
CA ASN A 324 11.21 -34.93 6.22
C ASN A 324 11.07 -33.55 6.87
N VAL A 325 11.39 -33.49 8.17
CA VAL A 325 11.49 -32.27 8.96
C VAL A 325 12.69 -31.47 8.46
N ASP A 326 12.45 -30.62 7.47
CA ASP A 326 13.37 -29.56 7.06
C ASP A 326 13.32 -28.46 8.13
N ILE A 327 14.38 -28.41 8.96
CA ILE A 327 14.49 -27.50 10.10
C ILE A 327 14.36 -26.04 9.63
N GLU A 328 14.90 -25.68 8.47
CA GLU A 328 14.82 -24.31 7.95
C GLU A 328 13.37 -23.93 7.61
N ARG A 329 12.62 -24.86 7.01
CA ARG A 329 11.18 -24.64 6.72
C ARG A 329 10.35 -24.51 7.99
N VAL A 330 10.63 -25.32 9.01
CA VAL A 330 9.92 -25.24 10.30
C VAL A 330 10.22 -23.90 10.99
N GLN A 331 11.48 -23.49 11.04
CA GLN A 331 11.87 -22.18 11.59
C GLN A 331 11.19 -21.03 10.85
N MET A 332 11.10 -21.12 9.52
CA MET A 332 10.41 -20.12 8.70
C MET A 332 8.90 -20.05 9.03
N LEU A 333 8.21 -21.19 9.12
CA LEU A 333 6.79 -21.24 9.49
C LEU A 333 6.54 -20.67 10.89
N LEU A 334 7.41 -20.97 11.86
CA LEU A 334 7.35 -20.39 13.20
C LEU A 334 7.53 -18.86 13.14
N SER A 335 8.48 -18.37 12.35
CA SER A 335 8.69 -16.93 12.17
C SER A 335 7.49 -16.22 11.53
N PHE A 336 6.76 -16.89 10.62
CA PHE A 336 5.53 -16.35 10.07
C PHE A 336 4.42 -16.28 11.12
N LYS A 337 4.30 -17.31 11.96
CA LYS A 337 3.34 -17.35 13.06
C LYS A 337 3.61 -16.25 14.08
N GLU A 338 4.87 -16.02 14.45
CA GLU A 338 5.28 -14.92 15.32
C GLU A 338 4.93 -13.54 14.74
N LYS A 339 4.97 -13.41 13.41
CA LYS A 339 4.57 -12.20 12.67
C LYS A 339 3.06 -12.09 12.41
N GLY A 340 2.25 -13.00 12.97
CA GLY A 340 0.79 -12.94 12.90
C GLY A 340 0.13 -13.80 11.80
N ALA A 341 0.88 -14.62 11.07
CA ALA A 341 0.28 -15.55 10.10
C ALA A 341 -0.38 -16.76 10.79
N MET A 342 -1.50 -17.21 10.24
CA MET A 342 -2.15 -18.46 10.67
C MET A 342 -1.60 -19.63 9.84
N LEU A 343 -1.13 -20.68 10.52
CA LEU A 343 -0.64 -21.88 9.85
C LEU A 343 -1.80 -22.86 9.63
N VAL A 344 -2.00 -23.30 8.40
CA VAL A 344 -3.08 -24.20 8.00
C VAL A 344 -2.50 -25.51 7.48
N SER A 345 -2.86 -26.63 8.10
CA SER A 345 -2.43 -27.95 7.64
C SER A 345 -3.28 -28.40 6.46
N ALA A 346 -2.70 -28.47 5.26
CA ALA A 346 -3.37 -28.96 4.07
C ALA A 346 -2.39 -29.54 3.04
N SER A 347 -2.88 -30.43 2.18
CA SER A 347 -2.07 -31.12 1.18
C SER A 347 -2.82 -31.28 -0.14
N PHE A 348 -2.11 -31.14 -1.26
CA PHE A 348 -2.64 -31.49 -2.58
C PHE A 348 -3.00 -32.96 -2.74
N ASN A 349 -2.50 -33.84 -1.87
CA ASN A 349 -2.88 -35.25 -1.86
C ASN A 349 -4.11 -35.53 -0.98
N ASP A 350 -4.61 -34.53 -0.26
CA ASP A 350 -5.80 -34.61 0.59
C ASP A 350 -6.79 -33.51 0.19
N HIS A 351 -7.72 -33.88 -0.69
CA HIS A 351 -8.75 -32.99 -1.19
C HIS A 351 -9.56 -32.32 -0.06
N GLN A 352 -9.92 -33.07 0.99
CA GLN A 352 -10.75 -32.55 2.05
C GLN A 352 -10.00 -31.49 2.88
N SER A 353 -8.70 -31.71 3.12
CA SER A 353 -7.86 -30.71 3.81
C SER A 353 -7.79 -29.38 3.05
N LEU A 354 -7.66 -29.41 1.72
CA LEU A 354 -7.63 -28.21 0.89
C LEU A 354 -8.98 -27.51 0.84
N VAL A 355 -10.08 -28.25 0.69
CA VAL A 355 -11.44 -27.68 0.76
C VAL A 355 -11.65 -26.98 2.10
N ASN A 356 -11.20 -27.59 3.20
CA ASN A 356 -11.32 -26.98 4.53
C ASN A 356 -10.46 -25.71 4.67
N ALA A 357 -9.22 -25.74 4.18
CA ALA A 357 -8.32 -24.58 4.21
C ALA A 357 -8.88 -23.39 3.41
N VAL A 358 -9.42 -23.66 2.22
CA VAL A 358 -9.92 -22.62 1.33
C VAL A 358 -11.24 -22.01 1.83
N LYS A 359 -12.08 -22.77 2.55
CA LYS A 359 -13.31 -22.23 3.19
C LYS A 359 -13.04 -21.11 4.20
N LEU A 360 -11.80 -20.96 4.67
CA LEU A 360 -11.41 -19.97 5.68
C LEU A 360 -11.09 -18.59 5.08
N VAL A 361 -10.97 -18.48 3.75
CA VAL A 361 -10.36 -17.31 3.10
C VAL A 361 -11.17 -16.77 1.92
N ASP A 362 -10.86 -15.56 1.49
CA ASP A 362 -11.49 -14.84 0.38
C ASP A 362 -10.64 -14.90 -0.90
N VAL A 363 -9.32 -15.05 -0.76
CA VAL A 363 -8.38 -15.12 -1.87
C VAL A 363 -7.36 -16.23 -1.63
N VAL A 364 -7.08 -17.01 -2.68
CA VAL A 364 -6.02 -18.02 -2.66
C VAL A 364 -4.90 -17.61 -3.60
N ILE A 365 -3.67 -17.59 -3.09
CA ILE A 365 -2.45 -17.37 -3.88
C ILE A 365 -1.64 -18.66 -3.86
N CYS A 366 -1.38 -19.22 -5.03
CA CYS A 366 -0.58 -20.42 -5.18
C CYS A 366 0.81 -20.07 -5.71
N ALA A 367 1.86 -20.37 -4.94
CA ALA A 367 3.26 -20.14 -5.29
C ALA A 367 4.08 -21.45 -5.26
N ILE A 368 3.50 -22.52 -5.81
CA ILE A 368 4.15 -23.84 -5.89
C ILE A 368 5.05 -23.97 -7.13
N SER A 369 6.05 -24.85 -7.08
CA SER A 369 6.98 -25.04 -8.20
C SER A 369 6.34 -25.73 -9.40
N GLY A 370 6.94 -25.51 -10.59
CA GLY A 370 6.48 -26.02 -11.89
C GLY A 370 6.20 -27.53 -11.93
N VAL A 371 6.94 -28.34 -11.18
CA VAL A 371 6.76 -29.80 -11.10
C VAL A 371 5.47 -30.26 -10.40
N HIS A 372 4.72 -29.35 -9.76
CA HIS A 372 3.46 -29.66 -9.08
C HIS A 372 2.25 -28.89 -9.66
N VAL A 373 2.40 -28.25 -10.83
CA VAL A 373 1.34 -27.42 -11.44
C VAL A 373 0.07 -28.23 -11.72
N ARG A 374 0.20 -29.52 -12.06
CA ARG A 374 -0.93 -30.43 -12.28
C ARG A 374 -1.83 -30.66 -11.04
N SER A 375 -1.38 -30.27 -9.85
CA SER A 375 -2.18 -30.39 -8.62
C SER A 375 -3.21 -29.26 -8.44
N HIS A 376 -3.24 -28.23 -9.32
CA HIS A 376 -4.18 -27.11 -9.23
C HIS A 376 -5.65 -27.50 -9.47
N HIS A 377 -5.91 -28.62 -10.17
CA HIS A 377 -7.28 -29.05 -10.50
C HIS A 377 -8.16 -29.28 -9.26
N ILE A 378 -7.54 -29.53 -8.11
CA ILE A 378 -8.22 -29.74 -6.82
C ILE A 378 -8.81 -28.43 -6.25
N LEU A 379 -8.34 -27.25 -6.70
CA LEU A 379 -8.80 -25.94 -6.22
C LEU A 379 -9.96 -25.35 -7.04
N LEU A 380 -10.43 -26.05 -8.08
CA LEU A 380 -11.34 -25.52 -9.10
C LEU A 380 -12.84 -25.56 -8.79
N GLN A 381 -13.25 -25.64 -7.51
CA GLN A 381 -14.67 -25.68 -7.13
C GLN A 381 -15.10 -24.51 -6.22
N LEU A 382 -14.40 -23.38 -6.28
CA LEU A 382 -14.48 -22.35 -5.24
C LEU A 382 -14.77 -20.97 -5.83
N LYS A 383 -15.83 -20.30 -5.36
CA LYS A 383 -16.31 -18.98 -5.83
C LYS A 383 -15.52 -17.79 -5.27
N LEU A 384 -14.20 -17.93 -5.11
CA LEU A 384 -13.31 -16.95 -4.49
C LEU A 384 -12.16 -16.62 -5.42
N ARG A 385 -11.49 -15.47 -5.23
CA ARG A 385 -10.49 -15.00 -6.19
C ARG A 385 -9.23 -15.86 -6.13
N PHE A 386 -8.74 -16.30 -7.28
CA PHE A 386 -7.59 -17.20 -7.37
C PHE A 386 -6.42 -16.61 -8.16
N LEU A 387 -5.24 -16.67 -7.56
CA LEU A 387 -3.97 -16.33 -8.19
C LEU A 387 -3.14 -17.61 -8.34
N PRO A 388 -3.13 -18.25 -9.52
CA PRO A 388 -2.36 -19.46 -9.74
C PRO A 388 -0.85 -19.20 -9.79
N SER A 389 -0.05 -20.27 -9.75
CA SER A 389 1.42 -20.17 -9.78
C SER A 389 1.94 -19.80 -11.17
N GLU A 390 1.85 -18.52 -11.50
CA GLU A 390 2.23 -17.94 -12.79
C GLU A 390 3.64 -17.33 -12.72
N PHE A 391 3.77 -16.20 -12.02
CA PHE A 391 4.99 -15.49 -11.60
C PHE A 391 6.22 -15.54 -12.53
N GLY A 392 5.97 -15.55 -13.84
CA GLY A 392 6.98 -15.70 -14.87
C GLY A 392 6.48 -15.13 -16.18
N PHE A 393 6.63 -15.87 -17.27
CA PHE A 393 6.24 -15.43 -18.61
C PHE A 393 4.73 -15.66 -18.81
N ASP A 394 4.09 -14.80 -19.59
CA ASP A 394 2.68 -14.97 -19.94
C ASP A 394 2.47 -16.17 -20.87
N VAL A 395 2.02 -17.28 -20.28
CA VAL A 395 1.92 -18.57 -20.97
C VAL A 395 0.95 -18.59 -22.15
N ALA A 396 -0.06 -17.71 -22.17
CA ALA A 396 -0.99 -17.58 -23.28
C ALA A 396 -0.31 -17.13 -24.58
N ARG A 397 0.81 -16.42 -24.46
CA ARG A 397 1.60 -15.92 -25.60
C ARG A 397 2.72 -16.88 -26.02
N MET A 398 3.09 -17.82 -25.16
CA MET A 398 4.20 -18.75 -25.42
C MET A 398 3.84 -19.88 -26.40
N LYS A 399 2.54 -20.17 -26.58
CA LYS A 399 2.04 -21.34 -27.33
C LYS A 399 2.60 -21.50 -28.76
N ASN A 400 2.89 -20.37 -29.42
CA ASN A 400 3.35 -20.32 -30.81
C ASN A 400 4.84 -20.01 -30.96
N ILE A 401 5.56 -19.80 -29.85
CA ILE A 401 6.95 -19.33 -29.84
C ILE A 401 7.90 -20.45 -29.36
N THR A 402 7.42 -21.35 -28.50
CA THR A 402 8.25 -22.40 -27.86
C THR A 402 8.31 -23.69 -28.67
N MET A 403 9.52 -24.24 -28.79
CA MET A 403 9.81 -25.44 -29.58
C MET A 403 10.60 -26.51 -28.80
N GLY A 404 10.93 -26.27 -27.51
CA GLY A 404 11.79 -27.14 -26.70
C GLY A 404 11.12 -27.74 -25.45
N ALA A 405 11.95 -28.27 -24.53
CA ALA A 405 11.53 -28.93 -23.29
C ALA A 405 10.71 -28.03 -22.35
N GLU A 406 10.92 -26.71 -22.41
CA GLU A 406 10.20 -25.70 -21.63
C GLU A 406 8.70 -25.64 -21.95
N ARG A 407 8.29 -26.13 -23.14
CA ARG A 407 6.89 -26.13 -23.60
C ARG A 407 5.96 -26.85 -22.64
N VAL A 408 6.41 -27.95 -22.05
CA VAL A 408 5.62 -28.74 -21.09
C VAL A 408 5.17 -27.90 -19.90
N VAL A 409 6.04 -27.01 -19.40
CA VAL A 409 5.72 -26.14 -18.26
C VAL A 409 4.68 -25.09 -18.64
N TYR A 410 4.73 -24.57 -19.87
CA TYR A 410 3.76 -23.61 -20.38
C TYR A 410 2.41 -24.25 -20.68
N ASP A 411 2.40 -25.44 -21.27
CA ASP A 411 1.20 -26.21 -21.56
C ASP A 411 0.46 -26.59 -20.26
N ASP A 412 1.19 -27.09 -19.24
CA ASP A 412 0.62 -27.40 -17.92
C ASP A 412 -0.02 -26.15 -17.26
N LYS A 413 0.60 -24.97 -17.35
CA LYS A 413 0.02 -23.71 -16.82
C LYS A 413 -1.20 -23.25 -17.62
N MET A 414 -1.20 -23.43 -18.94
CA MET A 414 -2.35 -23.12 -19.79
C MET A 414 -3.55 -24.01 -19.50
N GLU A 415 -3.33 -25.29 -19.19
CA GLU A 415 -4.40 -26.18 -18.73
C GLU A 415 -5.02 -25.67 -17.42
N VAL A 416 -4.20 -25.15 -16.50
CA VAL A 416 -4.69 -24.53 -15.26
C VAL A 416 -5.53 -23.28 -15.56
N ARG A 417 -5.07 -22.35 -16.41
CA ARG A 417 -5.85 -21.16 -16.80
C ARG A 417 -7.20 -21.53 -17.40
N LYS A 418 -7.18 -22.46 -18.36
CA LYS A 418 -8.39 -22.96 -19.02
C LYS A 418 -9.38 -23.52 -17.99
N ALA A 419 -8.89 -24.31 -17.04
CA ALA A 419 -9.74 -24.93 -16.04
C ALA A 419 -10.30 -23.91 -15.01
N ILE A 420 -9.57 -22.84 -14.70
CA ILE A 420 -10.05 -21.69 -13.90
C ILE A 420 -11.18 -20.97 -14.63
N GLU A 421 -10.98 -20.67 -15.91
CA GLU A 421 -11.95 -19.96 -16.75
C GLU A 421 -13.21 -20.79 -16.99
N GLU A 422 -13.10 -22.08 -17.31
CA GLU A 422 -14.23 -23.00 -17.48
C GLU A 422 -15.05 -23.14 -16.18
N ALA A 423 -14.39 -23.09 -15.02
CA ALA A 423 -15.03 -23.12 -13.71
C ALA A 423 -15.65 -21.77 -13.29
N ASN A 424 -15.51 -20.70 -14.10
CA ASN A 424 -15.92 -19.33 -13.78
C ASN A 424 -15.37 -18.82 -12.43
N ILE A 425 -14.13 -19.18 -12.11
CA ILE A 425 -13.46 -18.74 -10.89
C ILE A 425 -12.85 -17.36 -11.15
N PRO A 426 -13.13 -16.34 -10.32
CA PRO A 426 -12.49 -15.03 -10.48
C PRO A 426 -10.97 -15.15 -10.32
N PHE A 427 -10.19 -14.53 -11.21
CA PHE A 427 -8.74 -14.75 -11.22
C PHE A 427 -7.90 -13.48 -11.38
N THR A 428 -6.60 -13.60 -11.08
CA THR A 428 -5.56 -12.68 -11.56
C THR A 428 -4.34 -13.49 -11.99
N TYR A 429 -3.88 -13.35 -13.23
CA TYR A 429 -2.65 -13.99 -13.68
C TYR A 429 -1.48 -13.01 -13.57
N ILE A 430 -0.47 -13.31 -12.75
CA ILE A 430 0.68 -12.43 -12.57
C ILE A 430 1.80 -12.82 -13.55
N SER A 431 2.07 -11.95 -14.53
CA SER A 431 3.20 -12.05 -15.45
C SER A 431 4.38 -11.22 -14.92
N ALA A 432 5.18 -11.84 -14.06
CA ALA A 432 6.30 -11.19 -13.37
C ALA A 432 7.63 -11.18 -14.15
N ASN A 433 7.67 -11.75 -15.36
CA ASN A 433 8.85 -11.78 -16.23
C ASN A 433 10.04 -12.54 -15.59
N CYS A 434 11.20 -11.89 -15.42
CA CYS A 434 12.41 -12.52 -14.90
C CYS A 434 12.70 -12.06 -13.46
N CYS A 435 12.72 -13.02 -12.52
CA CYS A 435 13.18 -12.78 -11.15
C CYS A 435 14.67 -12.37 -11.16
N ALA A 436 14.99 -11.19 -10.62
CA ALA A 436 16.32 -10.62 -10.66
C ALA A 436 17.39 -11.50 -9.96
N GLY A 437 17.00 -12.23 -8.91
CA GLY A 437 17.89 -13.13 -8.17
C GLY A 437 18.09 -14.50 -8.81
N TYR A 438 17.43 -14.81 -9.94
CA TYR A 438 17.49 -16.13 -10.58
C TYR A 438 17.83 -16.09 -12.08
N PHE A 439 17.42 -15.05 -12.79
CA PHE A 439 17.67 -14.90 -14.23
C PHE A 439 18.39 -13.58 -14.53
N LEU A 440 19.40 -13.64 -15.41
CA LEU A 440 19.85 -12.47 -16.15
C LEU A 440 18.94 -12.34 -17.38
N GLY A 441 17.76 -11.69 -17.25
CA GLY A 441 16.70 -11.60 -18.27
C GLY A 441 16.54 -10.22 -18.94
N ALA A 442 15.46 -9.98 -19.70
CA ALA A 442 15.23 -8.69 -20.40
C ALA A 442 14.38 -7.67 -19.61
N ILE A 443 13.51 -8.14 -18.69
CA ILE A 443 12.79 -7.30 -17.74
C ILE A 443 13.07 -7.83 -16.33
N TYR A 444 13.78 -7.05 -15.52
CA TYR A 444 14.18 -7.44 -14.18
C TYR A 444 13.22 -6.94 -13.13
N ILE A 445 12.84 -7.79 -12.20
CA ILE A 445 12.12 -7.33 -11.02
C ILE A 445 12.59 -8.08 -9.79
N ASP A 446 12.78 -7.31 -8.72
CA ASP A 446 13.10 -7.87 -7.41
C ASP A 446 11.90 -8.68 -6.91
N GLU A 447 12.17 -9.83 -6.29
CA GLU A 447 11.07 -10.72 -5.89
C GLU A 447 10.22 -10.15 -4.75
N ASP A 448 10.76 -9.25 -3.92
CA ASP A 448 9.97 -8.55 -2.92
C ASP A 448 8.98 -7.58 -3.61
N ASP A 449 9.38 -6.98 -4.74
CA ASP A 449 8.49 -6.11 -5.52
C ASP A 449 7.44 -6.92 -6.29
N ILE A 450 7.79 -8.10 -6.84
CA ILE A 450 6.79 -9.04 -7.38
C ILE A 450 5.73 -9.35 -6.32
N ALA A 451 6.16 -9.63 -5.10
CA ALA A 451 5.24 -9.91 -4.00
C ALA A 451 4.36 -8.70 -3.67
N LYS A 452 4.91 -7.50 -3.52
CA LYS A 452 4.13 -6.27 -3.25
C LYS A 452 3.08 -6.01 -4.32
N TYR A 453 3.46 -6.04 -5.60
CA TYR A 453 2.52 -5.84 -6.70
C TYR A 453 1.44 -6.92 -6.71
N THR A 454 1.80 -8.19 -6.44
CA THR A 454 0.84 -9.29 -6.34
C THR A 454 -0.20 -9.04 -5.24
N ILE A 455 0.24 -8.65 -4.04
CA ILE A 455 -0.65 -8.38 -2.91
C ILE A 455 -1.57 -7.18 -3.18
N LYS A 456 -1.09 -6.12 -3.83
CA LYS A 456 -1.95 -4.99 -4.23
C LYS A 456 -3.09 -5.39 -5.17
N THR A 457 -2.93 -6.48 -5.94
CA THR A 457 -3.97 -6.91 -6.88
C THR A 457 -5.15 -7.61 -6.20
N ILE A 458 -5.03 -8.07 -4.95
CA ILE A 458 -5.99 -8.95 -4.27
C ILE A 458 -7.39 -8.32 -4.22
N ASP A 459 -7.46 -7.07 -3.76
CA ASP A 459 -8.72 -6.34 -3.55
C ASP A 459 -9.05 -5.36 -4.70
N ASP A 460 -8.18 -5.26 -5.70
CA ASP A 460 -8.34 -4.31 -6.80
C ASP A 460 -9.26 -4.89 -7.89
N PRO A 461 -10.44 -4.28 -8.16
CA PRO A 461 -11.34 -4.76 -9.20
C PRO A 461 -10.78 -4.60 -10.62
N ARG A 462 -9.82 -3.68 -10.84
CA ARG A 462 -9.22 -3.43 -12.17
C ARG A 462 -8.37 -4.61 -12.66
N THR A 463 -7.92 -5.45 -11.73
CA THR A 463 -7.10 -6.63 -12.02
C THR A 463 -7.93 -7.92 -12.04
N MET A 464 -9.26 -7.83 -11.83
CA MET A 464 -10.16 -8.97 -11.79
C MET A 464 -10.32 -9.56 -13.20
N ASN A 465 -10.07 -10.87 -13.32
CA ASN A 465 -10.09 -11.61 -14.58
C ASN A 465 -9.13 -11.03 -15.62
N LYS A 466 -7.95 -10.57 -15.19
CA LYS A 466 -6.92 -9.98 -16.05
C LYS A 466 -5.56 -10.63 -15.84
N THR A 467 -4.71 -10.52 -16.86
CA THR A 467 -3.27 -10.70 -16.71
C THR A 467 -2.61 -9.39 -16.30
N VAL A 468 -1.92 -9.39 -15.15
CA VAL A 468 -1.19 -8.23 -14.64
C VAL A 468 0.28 -8.40 -15.03
N TYR A 469 0.79 -7.49 -15.86
CA TYR A 469 2.17 -7.48 -16.32
C TYR A 469 3.01 -6.53 -15.45
N LEU A 470 4.21 -6.97 -15.06
CA LEU A 470 5.14 -6.14 -14.31
C LEU A 470 6.26 -5.71 -15.26
N ARG A 471 6.09 -4.55 -15.92
CA ARG A 471 7.03 -3.97 -16.90
C ARG A 471 7.57 -2.61 -16.42
N PRO A 472 8.33 -2.57 -15.31
CA PRO A 472 8.92 -1.32 -14.82
C PRO A 472 9.85 -0.71 -15.89
N PRO A 473 9.59 0.53 -16.37
CA PRO A 473 10.30 1.09 -17.52
C PRO A 473 11.83 1.12 -17.37
N LYS A 474 12.34 1.34 -16.15
CA LYS A 474 13.79 1.40 -15.87
C LYS A 474 14.48 0.04 -15.81
N ASN A 475 13.71 -1.05 -15.80
CA ASN A 475 14.24 -2.40 -15.67
C ASN A 475 14.08 -3.21 -16.97
N ILE A 476 13.65 -2.57 -18.05
CA ILE A 476 13.58 -3.16 -19.39
C ILE A 476 14.90 -2.86 -20.08
N LEU A 477 15.77 -3.86 -20.19
CA LEU A 477 17.11 -3.74 -20.76
C LEU A 477 17.41 -4.92 -21.68
N SER A 478 18.05 -4.67 -22.80
CA SER A 478 18.65 -5.71 -23.63
C SER A 478 19.91 -6.29 -22.97
N GLN A 479 20.28 -7.52 -23.34
CA GLN A 479 21.51 -8.17 -22.84
C GLN A 479 22.76 -7.28 -22.97
N ARG A 480 22.85 -6.52 -24.07
CA ARG A 480 23.98 -5.61 -24.32
C ARG A 480 24.02 -4.43 -23.34
N GLU A 481 22.86 -3.86 -23.02
CA GLU A 481 22.77 -2.77 -22.05
C GLU A 481 23.11 -3.26 -20.64
N ILE A 482 22.72 -4.47 -20.26
CA ILE A 482 23.12 -5.09 -18.98
C ILE A 482 24.63 -5.30 -18.93
N VAL A 483 25.23 -5.83 -20.00
CA VAL A 483 26.69 -6.00 -20.10
C VAL A 483 27.39 -4.66 -19.97
N GLN A 484 26.89 -3.61 -20.62
CA GLN A 484 27.45 -2.25 -20.49
C GLN A 484 27.36 -1.71 -19.07
N VAL A 485 26.21 -1.91 -18.39
CA VAL A 485 26.06 -1.54 -16.98
C VAL A 485 27.09 -2.29 -16.12
N TRP A 486 27.30 -3.59 -16.38
CA TRP A 486 28.32 -4.40 -15.71
C TRP A 486 29.74 -3.92 -15.96
N GLU A 487 30.12 -3.68 -17.22
CA GLU A 487 31.43 -3.15 -17.61
C GLU A 487 31.74 -1.82 -16.90
N ASN A 488 30.73 -0.94 -16.83
CA ASN A 488 30.82 0.33 -16.11
C ASN A 488 31.01 0.11 -14.60
N LEU A 489 30.29 -0.84 -13.99
CA LEU A 489 30.40 -1.13 -12.56
C LEU A 489 31.75 -1.75 -12.17
N ILE A 490 32.33 -2.60 -13.02
CA ILE A 490 33.61 -3.26 -12.75
C ILE A 490 34.82 -2.47 -13.26
N GLY A 491 34.60 -1.38 -14.00
CA GLY A 491 35.64 -0.56 -14.62
C GLY A 491 36.50 -1.30 -15.64
N LYS A 492 35.97 -2.35 -16.28
CA LYS A 492 36.69 -3.19 -17.24
C LYS A 492 35.78 -3.59 -18.39
N GLU A 493 36.34 -3.64 -19.59
CA GLU A 493 35.65 -4.22 -20.73
C GLU A 493 35.65 -5.75 -20.64
N LEU A 494 34.48 -6.36 -20.87
CA LEU A 494 34.31 -7.80 -20.89
C LEU A 494 34.56 -8.34 -22.30
N HIS A 495 35.19 -9.51 -22.38
CA HIS A 495 35.27 -10.23 -23.65
C HIS A 495 33.89 -10.73 -24.06
N LYS A 496 33.41 -10.30 -25.23
CA LYS A 496 32.05 -10.57 -25.74
C LYS A 496 32.14 -11.51 -26.94
N SER A 497 31.50 -12.69 -26.85
CA SER A 497 31.25 -13.58 -28.00
C SER A 497 29.76 -13.58 -28.34
N SER A 498 29.43 -13.79 -29.63
CA SER A 498 28.05 -13.90 -30.10
C SER A 498 27.76 -15.33 -30.53
N ILE A 499 26.56 -15.81 -30.26
CA ILE A 499 26.06 -17.12 -30.68
C ILE A 499 24.81 -16.93 -31.54
N SER A 500 24.71 -17.66 -32.65
CA SER A 500 23.54 -17.58 -33.53
C SER A 500 22.33 -18.30 -32.93
N LYS A 501 21.10 -17.97 -33.39
CA LYS A 501 19.86 -18.70 -33.00
C LYS A 501 20.02 -20.22 -33.23
N GLN A 502 20.57 -20.59 -34.39
CA GLN A 502 20.71 -21.99 -34.81
C GLN A 502 21.71 -22.75 -33.93
N GLU A 503 22.84 -22.12 -33.63
CA GLU A 503 23.89 -22.69 -32.78
C GLU A 503 23.43 -22.82 -31.32
N PHE A 504 22.73 -21.82 -30.78
CA PHE A 504 22.14 -21.89 -29.44
C PHE A 504 21.17 -23.07 -29.33
N LEU A 505 20.26 -23.23 -30.31
CA LEU A 505 19.30 -24.34 -30.33
C LEU A 505 19.94 -25.71 -30.54
N ALA A 506 21.05 -25.79 -31.28
CA ALA A 506 21.80 -27.04 -31.44
C ALA A 506 22.40 -27.49 -30.10
N ASN A 507 23.02 -26.56 -29.36
CA ASN A 507 23.67 -26.83 -28.07
C ASN A 507 22.68 -27.24 -26.97
N LEU A 508 21.39 -26.87 -27.08
CA LEU A 508 20.36 -27.30 -26.13
C LEU A 508 20.21 -28.82 -26.07
N LYS A 509 20.34 -29.52 -27.21
CA LYS A 509 19.99 -30.94 -27.31
C LYS A 509 20.83 -31.85 -26.44
N ASP A 510 22.04 -31.41 -26.10
CA ASP A 510 23.03 -32.19 -25.35
C ASP A 510 22.98 -31.92 -23.83
N LEU A 511 22.13 -31.00 -23.37
CA LEU A 511 21.94 -30.68 -21.96
C LEU A 511 20.97 -31.66 -21.29
N ASP A 512 21.03 -31.80 -19.96
CA ASP A 512 19.96 -32.50 -19.23
C ASP A 512 18.66 -31.69 -19.23
N TYR A 513 17.54 -32.36 -18.95
CA TYR A 513 16.20 -31.80 -19.08
C TYR A 513 16.01 -30.48 -18.31
N ALA A 514 16.56 -30.35 -17.09
CA ALA A 514 16.38 -29.13 -16.30
C ALA A 514 17.11 -27.94 -16.95
N TRP A 515 18.31 -28.18 -17.48
CA TRP A 515 19.07 -27.18 -18.22
C TRP A 515 18.45 -26.87 -19.58
N GLN A 516 17.87 -27.85 -20.27
CA GLN A 516 17.11 -27.60 -21.51
C GLN A 516 15.95 -26.64 -21.26
N VAL A 517 15.16 -26.84 -20.20
CA VAL A 517 14.06 -25.95 -19.82
C VAL A 517 14.58 -24.54 -19.49
N GLY A 518 15.63 -24.46 -18.66
CA GLY A 518 16.23 -23.17 -18.27
C GLY A 518 16.75 -22.38 -19.47
N MET A 519 17.53 -23.02 -20.34
CA MET A 519 18.08 -22.40 -21.54
C MET A 519 17.02 -22.11 -22.60
N GLY A 520 15.94 -22.90 -22.66
CA GLY A 520 14.75 -22.59 -23.46
C GLY A 520 14.07 -21.28 -23.04
N HIS A 521 13.98 -20.99 -21.73
CA HIS A 521 13.49 -19.69 -21.26
C HIS A 521 14.41 -18.53 -21.69
N TYR A 522 15.74 -18.71 -21.64
CA TYR A 522 16.70 -17.73 -22.17
C TYR A 522 16.50 -17.50 -23.66
N TYR A 523 16.29 -18.57 -24.45
CA TYR A 523 16.03 -18.46 -25.88
C TYR A 523 14.82 -17.54 -26.14
N ASN A 524 13.69 -17.83 -25.50
CA ASN A 524 12.47 -17.06 -25.69
C ASN A 524 12.61 -15.59 -25.24
N ALA A 525 13.30 -15.34 -24.13
CA ALA A 525 13.50 -13.98 -23.62
C ALA A 525 14.41 -13.13 -24.53
N PHE A 526 15.54 -13.66 -24.97
CA PHE A 526 16.58 -12.87 -25.64
C PHE A 526 16.58 -12.97 -27.16
N PHE A 527 16.19 -14.12 -27.73
CA PHE A 527 16.16 -14.29 -29.19
C PHE A 527 14.79 -13.98 -29.79
N GLU A 528 13.70 -14.30 -29.07
CA GLU A 528 12.33 -14.00 -29.51
C GLU A 528 11.78 -12.71 -28.90
N GLY A 529 12.39 -12.19 -27.83
CA GLY A 529 11.95 -10.96 -27.18
C GLY A 529 10.57 -11.09 -26.53
N CYS A 530 10.17 -12.30 -26.11
CA CYS A 530 8.79 -12.63 -25.75
C CYS A 530 8.22 -11.82 -24.56
N LEU A 531 9.07 -11.09 -23.83
CA LEU A 531 8.65 -10.26 -22.69
C LEU A 531 8.22 -8.85 -23.11
N THR A 532 8.63 -8.37 -24.28
CA THR A 532 8.44 -6.99 -24.76
C THR A 532 7.91 -6.88 -26.18
N ASN A 533 7.92 -7.97 -26.97
CA ASN A 533 7.51 -7.98 -28.38
C ASN A 533 5.99 -7.84 -28.64
N PHE A 534 5.24 -7.30 -27.67
CA PHE A 534 3.80 -7.14 -27.75
C PHE A 534 3.27 -6.00 -26.89
N GLU A 535 2.14 -5.44 -27.32
CA GLU A 535 1.33 -4.50 -26.54
C GLU A 535 0.35 -5.23 -25.63
N ILE A 536 0.16 -4.68 -24.43
CA ILE A 536 -0.82 -5.18 -23.46
C ILE A 536 -2.20 -4.78 -23.98
N GLY A 537 -3.01 -5.78 -24.37
CA GLY A 537 -4.39 -5.57 -24.83
C GLY A 537 -5.39 -5.54 -23.67
N ASP A 538 -6.69 -5.47 -24.00
CA ASP A 538 -7.77 -5.26 -23.02
C ASP A 538 -7.87 -6.33 -21.92
N GLU A 539 -7.37 -7.53 -22.16
CA GLU A 539 -7.33 -8.63 -21.19
C GLU A 539 -6.15 -8.58 -20.22
N GLY A 540 -5.33 -7.53 -20.30
CA GLY A 540 -4.25 -7.31 -19.38
C GLY A 540 -4.08 -5.86 -18.94
N VAL A 541 -3.30 -5.68 -17.88
CA VAL A 541 -3.02 -4.39 -17.26
C VAL A 541 -1.56 -4.34 -16.81
N GLU A 542 -0.97 -3.14 -16.76
CA GLU A 542 0.42 -2.96 -16.34
C GLU A 542 0.50 -2.46 -14.89
N ALA A 543 1.25 -3.18 -14.05
CA ALA A 543 1.26 -2.98 -12.60
C ALA A 543 1.90 -1.67 -12.17
N THR A 544 2.98 -1.22 -12.83
CA THR A 544 3.66 0.03 -12.47
C THR A 544 2.85 1.28 -12.84
N GLN A 545 1.96 1.17 -13.83
CA GLN A 545 0.96 2.19 -14.15
C GLN A 545 -0.23 2.16 -13.17
N LEU A 546 -0.67 0.97 -12.77
CA LEU A 546 -1.77 0.82 -11.81
C LEU A 546 -1.41 1.25 -10.39
N TYR A 547 -0.15 1.03 -9.99
CA TYR A 547 0.40 1.28 -8.66
C TYR A 547 1.72 2.09 -8.74
N PRO A 548 1.68 3.35 -9.22
CA PRO A 548 2.88 4.18 -9.39
C PRO A 548 3.57 4.54 -8.07
N GLU A 549 2.89 4.37 -6.93
CA GLU A 549 3.43 4.58 -5.59
C GLU A 549 4.42 3.51 -5.15
N ILE A 550 4.36 2.30 -5.73
CA ILE A 550 5.32 1.23 -5.42
C ILE A 550 6.67 1.58 -6.07
N LYS A 551 7.64 1.90 -5.23
CA LYS A 551 9.04 2.09 -5.65
C LYS A 551 9.69 0.71 -5.82
N TYR A 552 9.97 0.33 -7.06
CA TYR A 552 10.54 -0.98 -7.46
C TYR A 552 12.07 -1.00 -7.60
N MET A 553 12.74 0.03 -7.05
CA MET A 553 14.19 0.08 -6.89
C MET A 553 14.45 0.24 -5.40
N GLY A 554 14.92 -0.83 -4.75
CA GLY A 554 15.29 -0.76 -3.34
C GLY A 554 16.33 0.34 -3.10
N LYS A 555 16.07 1.24 -2.15
CA LYS A 555 17.07 2.19 -1.64
C LYS A 555 18.18 1.40 -0.94
N SER A 556 19.41 1.90 -0.98
CA SER A 556 20.56 1.25 -0.35
C SER A 556 20.34 0.97 1.14
N LYS A 557 20.92 -0.13 1.63
CA LYS A 557 21.07 -0.42 3.05
C LYS A 557 22.34 0.28 3.53
N VAL A 558 22.19 1.21 4.47
CA VAL A 558 23.27 2.14 4.83
C VAL A 558 23.72 1.87 6.26
N LEU A 559 25.01 1.54 6.46
CA LEU A 559 25.63 1.50 7.79
C LEU A 559 26.32 2.82 8.08
N ILE A 560 25.93 3.49 9.17
CA ILE A 560 26.54 4.74 9.62
C ILE A 560 27.39 4.48 10.87
N VAL A 561 28.70 4.64 10.70
CA VAL A 561 29.68 4.56 11.79
C VAL A 561 29.92 5.95 12.36
N GLY A 562 29.79 6.11 13.69
CA GLY A 562 29.86 7.43 14.33
C GLY A 562 28.52 8.20 14.33
N GLY A 563 27.39 7.49 14.21
CA GLY A 563 26.05 8.09 14.09
C GLY A 563 25.58 8.96 15.26
N THR A 564 26.22 8.88 16.44
CA THR A 564 25.92 9.77 17.58
C THR A 564 26.77 11.04 17.62
N GLY A 565 27.75 11.17 16.71
CA GLY A 565 28.58 12.36 16.57
C GLY A 565 27.82 13.54 15.96
N TYR A 566 28.44 14.73 15.97
CA TYR A 566 27.82 15.98 15.49
C TYR A 566 27.26 15.85 14.06
N LEU A 567 28.06 15.36 13.11
CA LEU A 567 27.59 15.13 11.74
C LEU A 567 26.82 13.81 11.60
N GLY A 568 27.28 12.76 12.30
CA GLY A 568 26.67 11.43 12.28
C GLY A 568 25.16 11.47 12.54
N LYS A 569 24.69 12.22 13.54
CA LYS A 569 23.26 12.29 13.85
C LYS A 569 22.42 12.90 12.72
N ARG A 570 23.02 13.80 11.94
CA ARG A 570 22.36 14.43 10.78
C ARG A 570 22.33 13.45 9.60
N LEU A 571 23.40 12.69 9.39
CA LEU A 571 23.45 11.63 8.39
C LEU A 571 22.43 10.52 8.67
N VAL A 572 22.25 10.12 9.95
CA VAL A 572 21.23 9.13 10.33
C VAL A 572 19.83 9.61 9.99
N ASN A 573 19.47 10.84 10.37
CA ASN A 573 18.14 11.39 10.04
C ASN A 573 17.94 11.54 8.54
N ALA A 574 18.93 12.08 7.80
CA ALA A 574 18.83 12.23 6.35
C ALA A 574 18.70 10.88 5.62
N SER A 575 19.44 9.85 6.06
CA SER A 575 19.33 8.49 5.53
C SER A 575 17.92 7.92 5.71
N LEU A 576 17.33 8.09 6.91
CA LEU A 576 15.97 7.66 7.21
C LEU A 576 14.92 8.44 6.39
N GLU A 577 15.06 9.77 6.30
CA GLU A 577 14.16 10.64 5.53
C GLU A 577 14.15 10.30 4.03
N GLU A 578 15.30 9.91 3.49
CA GLU A 578 15.45 9.44 2.10
C GLU A 578 14.94 8.00 1.86
N GLY A 579 14.48 7.33 2.92
CA GLY A 579 13.90 5.99 2.87
C GLY A 579 14.94 4.86 2.75
N HIS A 580 16.19 5.10 3.18
CA HIS A 580 17.21 4.04 3.25
C HIS A 580 17.00 3.15 4.48
N GLU A 581 17.21 1.84 4.32
CA GLU A 581 17.30 0.92 5.45
C GLU A 581 18.58 1.24 6.23
N THR A 582 18.42 1.92 7.38
CA THR A 582 19.52 2.60 8.05
C THR A 582 19.98 1.83 9.28
N TYR A 583 21.26 1.47 9.32
CA TYR A 583 21.93 0.77 10.40
C TYR A 583 22.90 1.72 11.10
N VAL A 584 22.87 1.76 12.44
CA VAL A 584 23.71 2.68 13.23
C VAL A 584 24.60 1.89 14.16
N VAL A 585 25.92 2.09 14.04
CA VAL A 585 26.88 1.43 14.93
C VAL A 585 26.86 2.06 16.32
N HIS A 586 26.70 1.24 17.35
CA HIS A 586 26.98 1.58 18.74
C HIS A 586 28.07 0.68 19.31
N ARG A 587 28.82 1.18 20.30
CA ARG A 587 29.87 0.41 20.99
C ARG A 587 29.28 -0.22 22.26
N PRO A 588 29.61 -1.48 22.56
CA PRO A 588 29.16 -2.12 23.80
C PRO A 588 29.85 -1.59 25.07
N GLU A 589 31.00 -0.91 24.95
CA GLU A 589 31.88 -0.56 26.08
C GLU A 589 31.97 0.94 26.41
N THR A 590 30.86 1.66 26.57
CA THR A 590 30.92 3.05 27.08
C THR A 590 30.21 3.17 28.41
N ASN A 591 30.92 3.74 29.41
CA ASN A 591 30.32 4.41 30.56
C ASN A 591 29.05 5.14 30.10
N VAL A 592 27.93 4.84 30.73
CA VAL A 592 26.58 5.16 30.25
C VAL A 592 26.39 6.67 30.16
N ASP A 593 26.63 7.22 28.98
CA ASP A 593 26.22 8.57 28.61
C ASP A 593 24.74 8.52 28.22
N ILE A 594 23.89 8.95 29.15
CA ILE A 594 22.43 8.90 29.03
C ILE A 594 21.95 9.61 27.75
N GLU A 595 22.59 10.72 27.36
CA GLU A 595 22.20 11.47 26.16
C GLU A 595 22.45 10.67 24.88
N ARG A 596 23.57 9.94 24.81
CA ARG A 596 23.86 9.06 23.66
C ARG A 596 22.90 7.88 23.59
N VAL A 597 22.53 7.30 24.72
CA VAL A 597 21.56 6.20 24.77
C VAL A 597 20.18 6.69 24.33
N GLN A 598 19.72 7.84 24.84
CA GLN A 598 18.46 8.45 24.41
C GLN A 598 18.46 8.74 22.90
N MET A 599 19.58 9.23 22.35
CA MET A 599 19.69 9.46 20.92
C MET A 599 19.58 8.17 20.10
N LEU A 600 20.27 7.10 20.50
CA LEU A 600 20.18 5.80 19.84
C LEU A 600 18.75 5.23 19.89
N LEU A 601 18.06 5.36 21.02
CA LEU A 601 16.65 4.97 21.15
C LEU A 601 15.76 5.79 20.21
N SER A 602 15.98 7.11 20.11
CA SER A 602 15.22 7.97 19.19
C SER A 602 15.43 7.58 17.71
N PHE A 603 16.63 7.12 17.33
CA PHE A 603 16.86 6.61 15.99
C PHE A 603 16.12 5.29 15.76
N LYS A 604 16.10 4.41 16.77
CA LYS A 604 15.35 3.15 16.69
C LYS A 604 13.85 3.38 16.54
N GLU A 605 13.28 4.34 17.28
CA GLU A 605 11.88 4.75 17.15
C GLU A 605 11.57 5.29 15.74
N LYS A 606 12.54 5.98 15.11
CA LYS A 606 12.45 6.46 13.73
C LYS A 606 12.73 5.38 12.67
N GLY A 607 12.92 4.12 13.06
CA GLY A 607 13.09 2.98 12.15
C GLY A 607 14.54 2.58 11.86
N ALA A 608 15.54 3.13 12.55
CA ALA A 608 16.93 2.68 12.40
C ALA A 608 17.19 1.36 13.14
N THR A 609 18.02 0.50 12.56
CA THR A 609 18.53 -0.71 13.22
C THR A 609 19.83 -0.41 13.95
N LEU A 610 19.88 -0.65 15.26
CA LEU A 610 21.10 -0.49 16.04
C LEU A 610 21.98 -1.73 15.93
N VAL A 611 23.27 -1.55 15.63
CA VAL A 611 24.24 -2.64 15.46
C VAL A 611 25.40 -2.45 16.43
N SER A 612 25.68 -3.47 17.23
CA SER A 612 26.84 -3.47 18.14
C SER A 612 28.10 -3.83 17.36
N ALA A 613 29.05 -2.90 17.26
CA ALA A 613 30.36 -3.16 16.65
C ALA A 613 31.45 -2.25 17.23
N SER A 614 32.69 -2.73 17.22
CA SER A 614 33.84 -2.04 17.81
C SER A 614 35.04 -2.05 16.87
N PHE A 615 35.77 -0.93 16.80
CA PHE A 615 37.08 -0.88 16.11
C PHE A 615 38.15 -1.75 16.76
N ASN A 616 37.90 -2.28 17.96
CA ASN A 616 38.80 -3.25 18.62
C ASN A 616 38.40 -4.71 18.33
N ASP A 617 37.26 -4.94 17.68
CA ASP A 617 36.77 -6.27 17.32
C ASP A 617 36.48 -6.31 15.80
N HIS A 618 37.45 -6.82 15.05
CA HIS A 618 37.37 -6.94 13.60
C HIS A 618 36.15 -7.77 13.14
N GLN A 619 35.82 -8.85 13.86
CA GLN A 619 34.72 -9.72 13.46
C GLN A 619 33.38 -9.02 13.66
N SER A 620 33.23 -8.21 14.72
CA SER A 620 32.03 -7.38 14.91
C SER A 620 31.83 -6.38 13.76
N LEU A 621 32.91 -5.77 13.25
CA LEU A 621 32.85 -4.86 12.11
C LEU A 621 32.46 -5.61 10.82
N VAL A 622 33.07 -6.76 10.55
CA VAL A 622 32.72 -7.60 9.38
C VAL A 622 31.25 -8.01 9.44
N ASN A 623 30.75 -8.40 10.62
CA ASN A 623 29.35 -8.78 10.79
C ASN A 623 28.40 -7.59 10.55
N ALA A 624 28.73 -6.40 11.03
CA ALA A 624 27.95 -5.19 10.78
C ALA A 624 27.93 -4.82 9.29
N VAL A 625 29.09 -4.88 8.62
CA VAL A 625 29.23 -4.56 7.20
C VAL A 625 28.49 -5.55 6.30
N LYS A 626 28.43 -6.84 6.67
CA LYS A 626 27.68 -7.87 5.92
C LYS A 626 26.17 -7.60 5.82
N LEU A 627 25.62 -6.74 6.68
CA LEU A 627 24.19 -6.41 6.69
C LEU A 627 23.81 -5.37 5.62
N VAL A 628 24.78 -4.64 5.08
CA VAL A 628 24.55 -3.41 4.30
C VAL A 628 25.26 -3.43 2.95
N ASP A 629 24.84 -2.57 2.02
CA ASP A 629 25.53 -2.39 0.74
C ASP A 629 26.21 -1.02 0.60
N VAL A 630 25.96 -0.09 1.52
CA VAL A 630 26.65 1.20 1.62
C VAL A 630 27.16 1.41 3.05
N VAL A 631 28.40 1.87 3.19
CA VAL A 631 28.99 2.24 4.49
C VAL A 631 29.36 3.72 4.48
N ILE A 632 28.95 4.45 5.51
CA ILE A 632 29.29 5.85 5.73
C ILE A 632 30.02 5.96 7.07
N CYS A 633 31.24 6.49 7.07
CA CYS A 633 32.01 6.73 8.29
C CYS A 633 32.02 8.21 8.62
N ALA A 634 31.55 8.59 9.81
CA ALA A 634 31.47 9.98 10.28
C ALA A 634 32.21 10.18 11.62
N ILE A 635 33.39 9.57 11.76
CA ILE A 635 34.25 9.72 12.95
C ILE A 635 35.05 11.02 12.88
N SER A 636 35.27 11.69 14.01
CA SER A 636 36.05 12.93 14.10
C SER A 636 37.53 12.68 14.33
N GLY A 637 38.38 13.49 13.69
CA GLY A 637 39.83 13.56 13.92
C GLY A 637 40.28 14.72 14.82
N VAL A 638 39.37 15.56 15.33
CA VAL A 638 39.69 16.89 15.92
C VAL A 638 39.84 16.87 17.45
N HIS A 639 39.89 15.70 18.08
CA HIS A 639 40.05 15.59 19.53
C HIS A 639 41.38 14.93 19.89
N VAL A 640 42.35 15.79 20.25
CA VAL A 640 43.56 15.52 21.04
C VAL A 640 44.41 14.32 20.59
N ARG A 641 45.54 14.58 19.91
CA ARG A 641 46.69 13.67 19.68
C ARG A 641 46.41 12.23 19.19
N SER A 642 45.22 11.92 18.71
CA SER A 642 44.84 10.56 18.35
C SER A 642 44.58 10.46 16.86
N HIS A 643 45.32 9.58 16.17
CA HIS A 643 45.13 9.20 14.77
C HIS A 643 43.80 8.43 14.56
N HIS A 644 42.70 8.95 15.11
CA HIS A 644 41.39 8.31 15.06
C HIS A 644 40.85 8.18 13.64
N ILE A 645 41.32 9.01 12.70
CA ILE A 645 41.02 8.87 11.26
C ILE A 645 41.57 7.56 10.71
N LEU A 646 42.74 7.10 11.16
CA LEU A 646 43.34 5.83 10.74
C LEU A 646 42.57 4.60 11.24
N LEU A 647 41.64 4.73 12.20
CA LEU A 647 40.73 3.62 12.55
C LEU A 647 39.89 3.16 11.36
N GLN A 648 39.71 4.01 10.34
CA GLN A 648 39.02 3.65 9.10
C GLN A 648 39.76 2.56 8.31
N LEU A 649 41.07 2.38 8.49
CA LEU A 649 41.80 1.27 7.86
C LEU A 649 41.23 -0.09 8.29
N LYS A 650 40.82 -0.22 9.55
CA LYS A 650 40.13 -1.43 10.04
C LYS A 650 38.76 -1.63 9.39
N LEU A 651 38.06 -0.53 9.08
CA LEU A 651 36.79 -0.58 8.37
C LEU A 651 36.99 -0.96 6.89
N VAL A 652 38.05 -0.46 6.26
CA VAL A 652 38.49 -0.87 4.91
C VAL A 652 38.77 -2.38 4.87
N ASP A 653 39.51 -2.91 5.85
CA ASP A 653 39.78 -4.35 5.95
C ASP A 653 38.48 -5.16 6.14
N ALA A 654 37.56 -4.68 6.99
CA ALA A 654 36.27 -5.34 7.20
C ALA A 654 35.41 -5.35 5.92
N ILE A 655 35.38 -4.24 5.18
CA ILE A 655 34.68 -4.12 3.89
C ILE A 655 35.29 -5.07 2.86
N LYS A 656 36.62 -5.10 2.76
CA LYS A 656 37.37 -6.00 1.87
C LYS A 656 37.06 -7.47 2.16
N GLN A 657 36.92 -7.84 3.43
CA GLN A 657 36.54 -9.19 3.83
C GLN A 657 35.06 -9.50 3.56
N ALA A 658 34.17 -8.54 3.75
CA ALA A 658 32.72 -8.74 3.59
C ALA A 658 32.28 -8.85 2.12
N ARG A 659 32.96 -8.17 1.19
CA ARG A 659 32.78 -8.23 -0.28
C ARG A 659 31.36 -7.94 -0.79
N ASN A 660 30.54 -7.26 0.00
CA ASN A 660 29.14 -6.95 -0.31
C ASN A 660 28.85 -5.43 -0.41
N VAL A 661 29.84 -4.58 -0.11
CA VAL A 661 29.68 -3.12 -0.14
C VAL A 661 29.86 -2.59 -1.55
N LYS A 662 28.81 -1.92 -2.05
CA LYS A 662 28.76 -1.26 -3.36
C LYS A 662 29.34 0.15 -3.32
N ARG A 663 29.42 0.78 -2.15
CA ARG A 663 29.98 2.12 -1.99
C ARG A 663 30.40 2.42 -0.56
N PHE A 664 31.61 2.94 -0.39
CA PHE A 664 32.13 3.45 0.88
C PHE A 664 32.33 4.97 0.85
N LEU A 665 31.79 5.66 1.85
CA LEU A 665 32.00 7.08 2.09
C LEU A 665 32.86 7.24 3.34
N PRO A 666 34.18 7.49 3.22
CA PRO A 666 35.02 7.73 4.38
C PRO A 666 34.71 9.10 5.01
N SER A 667 35.22 9.31 6.23
CA SER A 667 34.99 10.53 7.02
C SER A 667 35.78 11.72 6.45
N GLU A 668 35.26 12.29 5.35
CA GLU A 668 35.91 13.35 4.59
C GLU A 668 35.07 14.63 4.42
N PHE A 669 34.08 14.86 5.28
CA PHE A 669 33.09 15.95 5.19
C PHE A 669 33.60 17.38 5.49
N GLY A 670 34.79 17.72 5.04
CA GLY A 670 35.41 19.04 5.16
C GLY A 670 36.16 19.41 3.89
N THR A 671 37.32 20.07 4.02
CA THR A 671 38.21 20.37 2.89
C THR A 671 38.78 19.10 2.27
N ASP A 672 38.86 19.05 0.94
CA ASP A 672 39.47 17.96 0.19
C ASP A 672 40.97 17.78 0.55
N PRO A 673 41.37 16.64 1.15
CA PRO A 673 42.75 16.39 1.57
C PRO A 673 43.75 16.38 0.41
N ALA A 674 43.35 15.97 -0.80
CA ALA A 674 44.26 15.90 -1.95
C ALA A 674 44.81 17.29 -2.32
N ARG A 675 44.01 18.34 -2.11
CA ARG A 675 44.39 19.73 -2.39
C ARG A 675 45.19 20.39 -1.27
N MET A 676 45.22 19.77 -0.09
CA MET A 676 45.91 20.31 1.08
C MET A 676 47.34 19.81 1.23
N LYS A 677 47.74 18.80 0.44
CA LYS A 677 49.06 18.14 0.49
C LYS A 677 50.26 19.09 0.42
N ASN A 678 50.14 20.20 -0.31
CA ASN A 678 51.21 21.20 -0.49
C ASN A 678 50.94 22.54 0.23
N ASN A 679 49.75 22.71 0.81
CA ASN A 679 49.29 23.98 1.38
C ASN A 679 49.20 23.96 2.92
N ALA A 680 48.96 22.79 3.52
CA ALA A 680 49.00 22.61 4.97
C ALA A 680 50.46 22.57 5.47
N MET A 681 50.85 23.51 6.35
CA MET A 681 52.24 23.68 6.81
C MET A 681 52.42 23.46 8.32
N GLY A 682 51.35 23.14 9.06
CA GLY A 682 51.36 22.97 10.52
C GLY A 682 50.69 21.70 11.04
N ALA A 683 50.15 21.78 12.26
CA ALA A 683 49.51 20.67 12.98
C ALA A 683 48.33 20.02 12.22
N GLU A 684 47.63 20.81 11.39
CA GLU A 684 46.51 20.40 10.55
C GLU A 684 46.89 19.39 9.45
N ARG A 685 48.17 19.37 9.04
CA ARG A 685 48.67 18.46 8.01
C ARG A 685 48.46 16.99 8.38
N VAL A 686 48.59 16.64 9.66
CA VAL A 686 48.44 15.26 10.16
C VAL A 686 47.07 14.68 9.79
N VAL A 687 46.00 15.48 9.92
CA VAL A 687 44.63 15.01 9.63
C VAL A 687 44.42 14.81 8.12
N PHE A 688 45.06 15.63 7.29
CA PHE A 688 45.01 15.47 5.83
C PHE A 688 45.82 14.27 5.35
N ASP A 689 47.02 14.08 5.91
CA ASP A 689 47.88 12.93 5.62
C ASP A 689 47.19 11.61 6.02
N ASP A 690 46.58 11.54 7.22
CA ASP A 690 45.81 10.37 7.66
C ASP A 690 44.63 10.06 6.70
N LYS A 691 43.94 11.09 6.18
CA LYS A 691 42.87 10.89 5.18
C LYS A 691 43.41 10.38 3.85
N MET A 692 44.54 10.90 3.38
CA MET A 692 45.19 10.41 2.16
C MET A 692 45.65 8.96 2.29
N GLU A 693 46.09 8.54 3.48
CA GLU A 693 46.40 7.14 3.76
C GLU A 693 45.16 6.25 3.68
N VAL A 694 44.02 6.71 4.19
CA VAL A 694 42.73 6.00 4.05
C VAL A 694 42.30 5.92 2.58
N ARG A 695 42.41 6.99 1.78
CA ARG A 695 42.11 6.96 0.33
C ARG A 695 42.95 5.89 -0.39
N LYS A 696 44.26 5.89 -0.14
CA LYS A 696 45.18 4.89 -0.70
C LYS A 696 44.75 3.47 -0.35
N ALA A 697 44.38 3.20 0.91
CA ALA A 697 43.93 1.87 1.32
C ALA A 697 42.61 1.44 0.65
N ILE A 698 41.67 2.39 0.45
CA ILE A 698 40.41 2.15 -0.27
C ILE A 698 40.69 1.76 -1.73
N GLU A 699 41.55 2.53 -2.40
CA GLU A 699 41.94 2.31 -3.81
C GLU A 699 42.68 0.97 -3.98
N GLU A 700 43.68 0.68 -3.15
CA GLU A 700 44.42 -0.59 -3.16
C GLU A 700 43.53 -1.79 -2.88
N ALA A 701 42.48 -1.61 -2.08
CA ALA A 701 41.48 -2.64 -1.81
C ALA A 701 40.43 -2.80 -2.93
N ASN A 702 40.45 -1.97 -3.98
CA ASN A 702 39.42 -1.89 -5.02
C ASN A 702 38.01 -1.73 -4.46
N ILE A 703 37.85 -0.95 -3.39
CA ILE A 703 36.55 -0.68 -2.79
C ILE A 703 35.92 0.49 -3.56
N PRO A 704 34.70 0.36 -4.12
CA PRO A 704 34.04 1.50 -4.74
C PRO A 704 33.76 2.60 -3.71
N PHE A 705 34.06 3.86 -4.03
CA PHE A 705 34.02 4.95 -3.06
C PHE A 705 33.36 6.23 -3.57
N THR A 706 33.07 7.13 -2.64
CA THR A 706 32.72 8.53 -2.93
C THR A 706 33.31 9.41 -1.85
N TYR A 707 34.12 10.40 -2.24
CA TYR A 707 34.66 11.41 -1.34
C TYR A 707 33.75 12.64 -1.35
N ILE A 708 33.29 13.08 -0.19
CA ILE A 708 32.39 14.23 -0.06
C ILE A 708 33.15 15.39 0.56
N SER A 709 33.52 16.39 -0.23
CA SER A 709 34.04 17.64 0.29
C SER A 709 32.91 18.63 0.54
N ALA A 710 32.57 18.83 1.82
CA ALA A 710 31.50 19.75 2.24
C ALA A 710 32.04 21.14 2.63
N ASN A 711 33.33 21.40 2.40
CA ASN A 711 33.97 22.67 2.70
C ASN A 711 33.82 23.06 4.19
N CYS A 712 33.39 24.29 4.49
CA CYS A 712 33.25 24.79 5.85
C CYS A 712 31.86 24.51 6.44
N CYS A 713 31.81 23.79 7.55
CA CYS A 713 30.59 23.63 8.35
C CYS A 713 30.21 24.95 9.05
N ALA A 714 29.13 25.59 8.62
CA ALA A 714 28.68 26.90 9.12
C ALA A 714 28.62 27.01 10.65
N GLY A 715 28.11 25.98 11.34
CA GLY A 715 28.00 25.99 12.81
C GLY A 715 29.33 25.92 13.57
N TYR A 716 30.42 25.54 12.92
CA TYR A 716 31.77 25.51 13.51
C TYR A 716 32.53 26.80 13.20
N PHE A 717 32.43 27.30 11.97
CA PHE A 717 33.22 28.45 11.52
C PHE A 717 32.57 29.81 11.80
N LEU A 718 31.25 29.95 11.73
CA LEU A 718 30.59 31.23 12.06
C LEU A 718 30.51 31.47 13.56
N GLY A 719 30.46 30.41 14.37
CA GLY A 719 30.46 30.51 15.82
C GLY A 719 31.77 31.07 16.39
N ALA A 720 32.91 30.85 15.73
CA ALA A 720 34.21 31.34 16.20
C ALA A 720 34.54 32.78 15.78
N ILE A 721 33.70 33.42 14.96
CA ILE A 721 33.77 34.87 14.70
C ILE A 721 33.29 35.66 15.94
N TYR A 722 32.62 35.00 16.88
CA TYR A 722 32.21 35.54 18.17
C TYR A 722 33.17 35.07 19.28
N VAL A 723 33.97 35.98 19.84
CA VAL A 723 34.67 35.74 21.12
C VAL A 723 34.76 37.05 21.92
N ASP A 724 33.81 37.24 22.84
CA ASP A 724 34.10 37.38 24.28
C ASP A 724 32.80 37.18 25.09
N GLU A 725 32.77 36.26 26.05
CA GLU A 725 31.60 36.06 26.94
C GLU A 725 31.47 37.20 27.98
N ASP A 726 32.52 38.00 28.18
CA ASP A 726 32.57 39.03 29.23
C ASP A 726 32.29 40.47 28.77
N ASP A 727 32.12 40.75 27.47
CA ASP A 727 31.85 42.13 26.98
C ASP A 727 30.80 42.17 25.85
N ILE A 728 29.59 41.66 26.12
CA ILE A 728 28.40 41.72 25.24
C ILE A 728 28.04 43.16 24.81
N ALA A 729 28.59 44.19 25.46
CA ALA A 729 28.28 45.59 25.18
C ALA A 729 29.06 46.21 23.99
N LYS A 730 30.09 45.55 23.44
CA LYS A 730 30.84 46.07 22.30
C LYS A 730 30.81 45.08 21.15
N TYR A 731 29.97 45.36 20.14
CA TYR A 731 29.97 44.73 18.82
C TYR A 731 31.33 44.89 18.11
N THR A 732 32.38 44.26 18.62
CA THR A 732 33.73 44.32 18.08
C THR A 732 33.99 43.02 17.33
N ILE A 733 33.75 43.03 16.03
CA ILE A 733 34.22 41.96 15.15
C ILE A 733 35.75 42.08 15.09
N LYS A 734 36.49 41.10 15.61
CA LYS A 734 37.93 41.02 15.36
C LYS A 734 38.14 40.57 13.92
N THR A 735 38.28 41.52 13.00
CA THR A 735 38.81 41.24 11.66
C THR A 735 40.29 40.85 11.82
N ILE A 736 40.66 39.66 11.36
CA ILE A 736 42.07 39.24 11.36
C ILE A 736 42.71 39.90 10.14
N ASP A 737 43.12 41.16 10.28
CA ASP A 737 43.59 41.98 9.15
C ASP A 737 45.08 41.75 8.78
N ASP A 738 45.85 40.97 9.56
CA ASP A 738 47.25 40.62 9.22
C ASP A 738 47.62 39.16 9.58
N PRO A 739 48.01 38.31 8.61
CA PRO A 739 48.50 36.95 8.86
C PRO A 739 49.79 36.92 9.72
N ARG A 740 50.54 38.02 9.82
CA ARG A 740 51.75 38.11 10.67
C ARG A 740 51.45 38.20 12.16
N THR A 741 50.24 38.60 12.56
CA THR A 741 49.79 38.59 13.96
C THR A 741 49.31 37.22 14.45
N MET A 742 48.86 36.33 13.57
CA MET A 742 48.52 34.93 13.93
C MET A 742 49.78 34.10 14.22
N ASN A 743 50.89 34.36 13.52
CA ASN A 743 52.06 33.47 13.57
C ASN A 743 52.91 33.58 14.87
N LYS A 744 52.71 34.64 15.68
CA LYS A 744 53.47 34.83 16.94
C LYS A 744 52.84 34.15 18.17
N THR A 745 51.64 33.58 18.07
CA THR A 745 50.89 33.04 19.23
C THR A 745 50.40 31.59 19.06
N VAL A 746 50.34 31.05 17.84
CA VAL A 746 49.75 29.70 17.58
C VAL A 746 50.56 28.57 18.22
N TYR A 747 51.88 28.65 18.29
CA TYR A 747 52.72 27.59 18.88
C TYR A 747 52.52 27.37 20.39
N HIS A 748 51.86 28.31 21.09
CA HIS A 748 51.54 28.20 22.52
C HIS A 748 50.10 27.72 22.79
N LEU A 749 49.29 27.54 21.75
CA LEU A 749 47.93 27.00 21.86
C LEU A 749 47.97 25.48 21.97
N ASP A 750 46.92 24.85 22.53
CA ASP A 750 46.80 23.40 22.47
C ASP A 750 46.62 22.92 21.02
N TYR A 751 46.93 21.64 20.79
CA TYR A 751 46.99 21.05 19.47
C TYR A 751 45.68 21.19 18.67
N ALA A 752 44.52 21.15 19.33
CA ALA A 752 43.23 21.27 18.65
C ALA A 752 43.03 22.70 18.11
N TRP A 753 43.44 23.70 18.88
CA TRP A 753 43.44 25.10 18.44
C TRP A 753 44.48 25.36 17.35
N GLN A 754 45.66 24.72 17.39
CA GLN A 754 46.63 24.82 16.30
C GLN A 754 46.06 24.29 14.98
N VAL A 755 45.41 23.11 15.01
CA VAL A 755 44.72 22.54 13.84
C VAL A 755 43.61 23.47 13.34
N GLY A 756 42.77 23.97 14.26
CA GLY A 756 41.69 24.91 13.93
C GLY A 756 42.21 26.18 13.25
N MET A 757 43.24 26.81 13.82
CA MET A 757 43.84 28.04 13.29
C MET A 757 44.54 27.82 11.94
N GLY A 758 45.16 26.66 11.73
CA GLY A 758 45.70 26.25 10.43
C GLY A 758 44.61 26.14 9.36
N HIS A 759 43.44 25.58 9.69
CA HIS A 759 42.29 25.57 8.78
C HIS A 759 41.77 26.99 8.48
N TYR A 760 41.67 27.87 9.49
CA TYR A 760 41.27 29.27 9.27
C TYR A 760 42.21 30.00 8.32
N TYR A 761 43.53 29.86 8.51
CA TYR A 761 44.52 30.47 7.63
C TYR A 761 44.31 30.03 6.16
N ASN A 762 44.26 28.72 5.93
CA ASN A 762 44.14 28.18 4.58
C ASN A 762 42.83 28.57 3.88
N VAL A 763 41.71 28.59 4.63
CA VAL A 763 40.40 28.92 4.06
C VAL A 763 40.28 30.41 3.74
N PHE A 764 40.64 31.28 4.69
CA PHE A 764 40.34 32.72 4.58
C PHE A 764 41.48 33.55 3.99
N PHE A 765 42.75 33.13 4.11
CA PHE A 765 43.89 33.87 3.58
C PHE A 765 44.42 33.28 2.27
N GLU A 766 44.58 31.96 2.18
CA GLU A 766 45.03 31.29 0.95
C GLU A 766 43.88 31.02 -0.03
N GLY A 767 42.63 31.15 0.42
CA GLY A 767 41.45 30.93 -0.40
C GLY A 767 41.32 29.48 -0.89
N CYS A 768 41.79 28.50 -0.13
CA CYS A 768 41.94 27.12 -0.61
C CYS A 768 40.63 26.45 -1.07
N LEU A 769 39.47 26.99 -0.68
CA LEU A 769 38.14 26.48 -1.06
C LEU A 769 37.56 27.14 -2.31
N THR A 770 38.13 28.24 -2.78
CA THR A 770 37.58 29.05 -3.89
C THR A 770 38.58 29.31 -5.00
N ASN A 771 39.85 28.96 -4.81
CA ASN A 771 40.94 29.21 -5.76
C ASN A 771 41.10 28.15 -6.87
N PHE A 772 40.02 27.43 -7.22
CA PHE A 772 40.04 26.37 -8.23
C PHE A 772 38.66 26.11 -8.83
N GLU A 773 38.68 25.42 -9.96
CA GLU A 773 37.49 24.87 -10.60
C GLU A 773 37.39 23.36 -10.35
N ILE A 774 36.16 22.84 -10.30
CA ILE A 774 35.90 21.40 -10.17
C ILE A 774 36.22 20.76 -11.53
N GLY A 775 37.29 19.96 -11.58
CA GLY A 775 37.71 19.22 -12.78
C GLY A 775 36.98 17.88 -12.95
N ASP A 776 37.39 17.09 -13.95
CA ASP A 776 36.71 15.85 -14.38
C ASP A 776 36.58 14.75 -13.31
N GLU A 777 37.43 14.79 -12.27
CA GLU A 777 37.40 13.84 -11.15
C GLU A 777 36.41 14.24 -10.04
N GLY A 778 35.77 15.41 -10.15
CA GLY A 778 34.84 15.96 -9.19
C GLY A 778 33.53 16.40 -9.83
N VAL A 779 32.52 16.62 -9.01
CA VAL A 779 31.21 17.07 -9.48
C VAL A 779 30.53 17.94 -8.42
N GLU A 780 29.87 19.00 -8.86
CA GLU A 780 29.14 19.92 -7.98
C GLU A 780 27.81 19.28 -7.53
N ALA A 781 27.69 19.02 -6.22
CA ALA A 781 26.54 18.32 -5.66
C ALA A 781 25.22 19.08 -5.90
N THR A 782 25.24 20.41 -5.88
CA THR A 782 24.04 21.22 -6.14
C THR A 782 23.56 21.18 -7.59
N GLN A 783 24.44 20.80 -8.53
CA GLN A 783 24.05 20.56 -9.93
C GLN A 783 23.51 19.14 -10.13
N LEU A 784 24.06 18.15 -9.41
CA LEU A 784 23.56 16.77 -9.45
C LEU A 784 22.20 16.61 -8.78
N TYR A 785 21.96 17.34 -7.70
CA TYR A 785 20.78 17.22 -6.86
C TYR A 785 20.09 18.58 -6.67
N PRO A 786 19.57 19.20 -7.75
CA PRO A 786 18.98 20.53 -7.70
C PRO A 786 17.72 20.61 -6.83
N GLU A 787 17.11 19.48 -6.51
CA GLU A 787 15.96 19.36 -5.61
C GLU A 787 16.31 19.63 -4.13
N ILE A 788 17.58 19.49 -3.74
CA ILE A 788 18.02 19.67 -2.36
C ILE A 788 18.06 21.16 -2.03
N LYS A 789 17.11 21.59 -1.18
CA LYS A 789 17.07 22.95 -0.66
C LYS A 789 18.07 23.13 0.47
N TYR A 790 19.16 23.86 0.22
CA TYR A 790 20.15 24.20 1.24
C TYR A 790 19.82 25.51 1.97
N VAL A 791 20.28 25.62 3.22
CA VAL A 791 20.15 26.84 4.01
C VAL A 791 21.23 27.83 3.57
N SER A 792 20.83 29.00 3.07
CA SER A 792 21.78 30.06 2.72
C SER A 792 22.45 30.64 3.98
N VAL A 793 23.66 31.18 3.82
CA VAL A 793 24.40 31.82 4.91
C VAL A 793 23.58 32.93 5.58
N TYR A 794 22.82 33.72 4.82
CA TYR A 794 21.93 34.77 5.34
C TYR A 794 20.83 34.21 6.25
N VAL A 795 20.22 33.09 5.87
CA VAL A 795 19.19 32.43 6.69
C VAL A 795 19.82 31.80 7.94
N TYR A 796 21.03 31.25 7.82
CA TYR A 796 21.74 30.67 8.97
C TYR A 796 22.13 31.74 10.00
N MET A 797 22.64 32.89 9.56
CA MET A 797 23.08 33.98 10.44
C MET A 797 21.95 34.61 11.26
N LYS A 798 20.69 34.53 10.80
CA LYS A 798 19.51 34.97 11.59
C LYS A 798 19.35 34.25 12.93
N ARG A 799 20.04 33.13 13.16
CA ARG A 799 20.03 32.42 14.44
C ARG A 799 20.83 33.12 15.55
N TYR A 800 21.64 34.11 15.16
CA TYR A 800 22.48 34.91 16.06
C TYR A 800 21.99 36.36 16.18
N LEU A 801 20.85 36.68 15.56
CA LEU A 801 20.06 37.90 15.79
C LEU A 801 18.97 37.56 16.81
#